data_AF-A0A6C8BZA2-F1
#
_entry.id   AF-A0A6C8BZA2-F1
#
_cell.length_a   1.000
_cell.length_b   1.000
_cell.length_c   1.000
_cell.angle_alpha   90.00
_cell.angle_beta   90.00
_cell.angle_gamma   90.00
#
_symmetry.space_group_name_H-M   'P 1'
#
loop_
_entity.id
_entity.type
_entity.pdbx_description
1 polymer ?
#
loop_
_entity_poly.entity_id
_entity_poly.type
_entity_poly.pdbx_seq_one_letter_code
_entity_poly.pdbx_strand_id
1 'polypeptide(L)'
;MKRNIYEIELEIPNSGIFIMSLENENLIISLNVVKFIEINAEKIATLDGKLDAGELAKPLNPYIIYKTLEENHKNNFNGVKIIDKIEEENNIVYYFNFGLTLNTFIEQIKENIDETLLKKINKMKNFISFCCFSCEIAGDTTSISLSELENLKNSYGYEGKNYKSIFKKEVYINYSCLERIVFSNCEFKSKISLHKIDNSHKIAFCNGIDFANCIFEDDVNFKRFVSGTPLPDNKYYNNERDTIFENCIFNKRVDFHNSKFVNSVYFTNSHFKDYVDFHACEFNKIACFYGVTFDKAPNFSACYFKEPKAVNLINVDIDKLDFKSVEKYIEDNYQDETCENKQEITEEQRNNNCKLKCAKNLKDSFRVIKDVLITQNNKLEVQEWHKLELYAKEKELEIQLSKNKNDNLKKESKNQVYNPKDYEKFNYSKIIPLIIFLLKIIGHLSVNILIFVELVLVAPFFTIMFYCVYVVFFIYKILTFILKSFYPLDINKFIIFWRIKFNKIKRKLIVSGRKMLDFTLWSDCVLLQVYRNTSNHHTNFLKILNFTILMISLYAFMGFVFSKTINFILSFNSVSIIIASYIILLVFALMLVNVKKQLYQYGFILIFMLCGAFTISMILFLSSEYISIFCFLIYFLGVLIFYLFFICKIKLFIFLVRFFAYMIFIATIITKPQFINPFTGVFSSDKLYESKFEKRLNDLNTSAIMILTDISQDNFNLPSKDQNISLTELNSAKALIIANKEKLKEILSKVYNDKYVSDYKKVLNELENNTSNVKNIIEEIDNKNNNRVVSAQLNKFLKLNFSQEIDILYAIKSNFSISEKLSPEQMALFDQKDSQDKLKSVLTLLKFKSSFEGILEVINQDEIIQNIIKSTSVLYSIILLLCIFSLQKTARKNSIVPS
;
A
#
# COMPACT_ATOMS: atom_id res chain seq x y z
N MET A 1 33.06 38.56 -24.97
CA MET A 1 32.15 39.56 -24.38
C MET A 1 33.02 40.59 -23.66
N LYS A 2 33.08 41.85 -24.13
CA LYS A 2 33.74 42.92 -23.35
C LYS A 2 32.95 43.08 -22.05
N ARG A 3 33.60 42.91 -20.88
CA ARG A 3 32.96 43.20 -19.59
C ARG A 3 32.59 44.68 -19.60
N ASN A 4 31.33 45.01 -19.35
CA ASN A 4 30.92 46.40 -19.16
C ASN A 4 31.31 46.75 -17.72
N ILE A 5 32.44 47.44 -17.57
CA ILE A 5 33.01 47.85 -16.28
C ILE A 5 32.98 49.37 -16.23
N TYR A 6 32.32 49.90 -15.22
CA TYR A 6 32.38 51.32 -14.87
C TYR A 6 33.18 51.45 -13.57
N GLU A 7 34.37 52.04 -13.64
CA GLU A 7 35.28 52.16 -12.50
C GLU A 7 34.86 53.32 -11.57
N ILE A 8 34.66 52.99 -10.29
CA ILE A 8 34.25 53.94 -9.26
C ILE A 8 35.42 54.24 -8.32
N GLU A 9 36.09 53.22 -7.79
CA GLU A 9 37.27 53.30 -6.92
C GLU A 9 37.19 54.38 -5.83
N LEU A 10 36.07 54.46 -5.11
CA LEU A 10 35.88 55.40 -4.00
C LEU A 10 36.01 54.69 -2.65
N GLU A 11 36.84 55.23 -1.75
CA GLU A 11 36.89 54.74 -0.37
C GLU A 11 35.78 55.38 0.46
N ILE A 12 35.06 54.56 1.25
CA ILE A 12 34.24 55.08 2.34
C ILE A 12 35.21 55.61 3.41
N PRO A 13 35.13 56.90 3.80
CA PRO A 13 36.22 57.58 4.51
C PRO A 13 36.67 56.86 5.78
N ASN A 14 37.97 56.57 5.91
CA ASN A 14 38.60 55.91 7.06
C ASN A 14 37.98 54.56 7.41
N SER A 15 37.67 53.73 6.42
CA SER A 15 37.06 52.42 6.64
C SER A 15 37.80 51.26 5.97
N GLY A 16 38.63 51.50 4.96
CA GLY A 16 39.19 50.44 4.12
C GLY A 16 38.14 49.72 3.23
N ILE A 17 36.89 50.20 3.21
CA ILE A 17 35.83 49.71 2.32
C ILE A 17 35.81 50.58 1.06
N PHE A 18 35.85 49.94 -0.10
CA PHE A 18 35.87 50.59 -1.39
C PHE A 18 34.62 50.25 -2.20
N ILE A 19 34.04 51.27 -2.81
CA ILE A 19 33.09 51.13 -3.92
C ILE A 19 33.94 51.01 -5.19
N MET A 20 34.19 49.78 -5.63
CA MET A 20 35.20 49.48 -6.66
C MET A 20 34.71 49.85 -8.05
N SER A 21 33.59 49.28 -8.46
CA SER A 21 33.13 49.35 -9.84
C SER A 21 31.69 48.91 -9.96
N LEU A 22 31.09 49.18 -11.11
CA LEU A 22 29.86 48.55 -11.56
C LEU A 22 30.22 47.56 -12.68
N GLU A 23 30.25 46.27 -12.36
CA GLU A 23 30.59 45.21 -13.32
C GLU A 23 29.33 44.45 -13.72
N ASN A 24 28.99 44.46 -15.02
CA ASN A 24 27.80 43.80 -15.54
C ASN A 24 26.55 44.15 -14.72
N GLU A 25 26.30 45.45 -14.51
CA GLU A 25 25.17 45.96 -13.72
C GLU A 25 25.17 45.53 -12.23
N ASN A 26 26.32 45.13 -11.67
CA ASN A 26 26.49 44.88 -10.24
C ASN A 26 27.50 45.86 -9.63
N LEU A 27 27.05 46.66 -8.67
CA LEU A 27 27.89 47.49 -7.81
C LEU A 27 28.72 46.58 -6.89
N ILE A 28 30.04 46.64 -7.05
CA ILE A 28 30.98 45.88 -6.24
C ILE A 28 31.48 46.78 -5.10
N ILE A 29 31.10 46.43 -3.88
CA ILE A 29 31.66 47.03 -2.66
C ILE A 29 32.54 45.98 -2.02
N SER A 30 33.76 46.36 -1.70
CA SER A 30 34.75 45.42 -1.18
C SER A 30 35.58 46.00 -0.06
N LEU A 31 35.82 45.19 0.97
CA LEU A 31 36.81 45.50 1.99
C LEU A 31 38.21 45.17 1.48
N ASN A 32 39.10 46.16 1.47
CA ASN A 32 40.54 45.96 1.35
C ASN A 32 41.10 45.65 2.75
N VAL A 33 41.42 44.38 2.99
CA VAL A 33 41.85 43.90 4.32
C VAL A 33 43.16 44.57 4.76
N VAL A 34 44.07 44.89 3.82
CA VAL A 34 45.35 45.53 4.15
C VAL A 34 45.11 46.96 4.62
N LYS A 35 44.35 47.73 3.83
CA LYS A 35 44.00 49.11 4.16
C LYS A 35 43.24 49.21 5.49
N PHE A 36 42.31 48.28 5.72
CA PHE A 36 41.58 48.19 6.97
C PHE A 36 42.49 48.00 8.19
N ILE A 37 43.51 47.14 8.07
CA ILE A 37 44.49 46.90 9.13
C ILE A 37 45.35 48.13 9.36
N GLU A 38 45.80 48.81 8.31
CA GLU A 38 46.59 50.05 8.41
C GLU A 38 45.81 51.14 9.17
N ILE A 39 44.56 51.40 8.78
CA ILE A 39 43.69 52.41 9.41
C ILE A 39 43.50 52.13 10.90
N ASN A 40 43.48 50.85 11.28
CA ASN A 40 43.20 50.41 12.65
C ASN A 40 44.44 49.95 13.43
N ALA A 41 45.65 50.14 12.88
CA ALA A 41 46.87 49.57 13.44
C ALA A 41 47.11 50.00 14.90
N GLU A 42 46.88 51.27 15.22
CA GLU A 42 47.03 51.81 16.59
C GLU A 42 46.00 51.19 17.55
N LYS A 43 44.71 51.18 17.17
CA LYS A 43 43.64 50.55 17.96
C LYS A 43 43.93 49.07 18.22
N ILE A 44 44.38 48.36 17.18
CA ILE A 44 44.74 46.94 17.26
C ILE A 44 45.99 46.72 18.15
N ALA A 45 46.94 47.66 18.18
CA ALA A 45 48.17 47.56 18.96
C ALA A 45 47.99 47.92 20.45
N THR A 46 47.10 48.87 20.78
CA THR A 46 46.89 49.36 22.16
C THR A 46 46.03 48.44 23.03
N LEU A 47 45.38 47.43 22.44
CA LEU A 47 44.39 46.61 23.11
C LEU A 47 44.93 45.19 23.28
N ASP A 48 45.14 44.81 24.54
CA ASP A 48 45.82 43.59 25.02
C ASP A 48 45.01 42.30 24.75
N GLY A 49 44.56 42.14 23.50
CA GLY A 49 43.68 41.08 23.07
C GLY A 49 42.28 41.14 23.68
N LYS A 50 41.69 42.31 23.92
CA LYS A 50 40.26 42.46 24.24
C LYS A 50 39.68 43.52 23.32
N LEU A 51 39.05 43.07 22.25
CA LEU A 51 38.70 43.89 21.12
C LEU A 51 37.17 43.89 20.97
N ASP A 52 36.55 45.07 21.03
CA ASP A 52 35.17 45.25 20.61
C ASP A 52 35.17 45.47 19.09
N ALA A 53 34.61 44.53 18.34
CA ALA A 53 34.59 44.60 16.88
C ALA A 53 33.76 45.79 16.36
N GLY A 54 32.83 46.32 17.17
CA GLY A 54 32.01 47.49 16.83
C GLY A 54 32.79 48.82 16.78
N GLU A 55 33.91 48.95 17.49
CA GLU A 55 34.66 50.22 17.60
C GLU A 55 35.79 50.38 16.56
N LEU A 56 36.09 49.33 15.81
CA LEU A 56 37.21 49.31 14.86
C LEU A 56 36.84 49.72 13.46
N ALA A 57 35.62 49.45 13.03
CA ALA A 57 35.28 49.56 11.62
C ALA A 57 34.05 50.44 11.44
N LYS A 58 34.13 51.45 10.56
CA LYS A 58 32.96 52.25 10.22
C LYS A 58 31.88 51.35 9.61
N PRO A 59 30.63 51.45 10.07
CA PRO A 59 29.54 50.62 9.59
C PRO A 59 29.17 50.95 8.15
N LEU A 60 28.82 49.92 7.39
CA LEU A 60 28.35 50.06 6.02
C LEU A 60 26.83 50.20 6.03
N ASN A 61 26.33 51.32 5.50
CA ASN A 61 24.91 51.61 5.41
C ASN A 61 24.57 52.31 4.07
N PRO A 62 23.31 52.28 3.60
CA PRO A 62 22.95 52.84 2.29
C PRO A 62 23.15 54.35 2.24
N TYR A 63 22.97 55.07 3.36
CA TYR A 63 23.24 56.51 3.45
C TYR A 63 24.69 56.84 3.10
N ILE A 64 25.67 56.17 3.70
CA ILE A 64 27.09 56.48 3.45
C ILE A 64 27.52 56.10 2.03
N ILE A 65 26.95 55.02 1.46
CA ILE A 65 27.20 54.63 0.06
C ILE A 65 26.64 55.69 -0.88
N TYR A 66 25.35 56.06 -0.69
CA TYR A 66 24.68 57.10 -1.48
C TYR A 66 25.43 58.43 -1.40
N LYS A 67 25.76 58.88 -0.19
CA LYS A 67 26.49 60.14 0.04
C LYS A 67 27.84 60.14 -0.64
N THR A 68 28.63 59.06 -0.48
CA THR A 68 29.95 58.93 -1.13
C THR A 68 29.85 59.00 -2.66
N LEU A 69 28.83 58.36 -3.24
CA LEU A 69 28.61 58.39 -4.69
C LEU A 69 28.13 59.76 -5.18
N GLU A 70 27.23 60.42 -4.47
CA GLU A 70 26.70 61.74 -4.84
C GLU A 70 27.75 62.85 -4.73
N GLU A 71 28.50 62.90 -3.62
CA GLU A 71 29.54 63.92 -3.38
C GLU A 71 30.69 63.82 -4.41
N ASN A 72 30.92 62.62 -4.96
CA ASN A 72 31.93 62.40 -6.00
C ASN A 72 31.36 62.35 -7.42
N HIS A 73 30.08 62.70 -7.62
CA HIS A 73 29.39 62.70 -8.91
C HIS A 73 29.43 61.35 -9.66
N LYS A 74 29.50 60.22 -8.93
CA LYS A 74 29.51 58.84 -9.48
C LYS A 74 28.21 58.06 -9.24
N ASN A 75 27.16 58.70 -8.70
CA ASN A 75 25.87 58.04 -8.49
C ASN A 75 25.02 57.90 -9.76
N ASN A 76 25.54 58.11 -10.97
CA ASN A 76 24.79 57.96 -12.21
C ASN A 76 25.55 57.07 -13.20
N PHE A 77 24.88 56.02 -13.68
CA PHE A 77 25.39 55.15 -14.73
C PHE A 77 24.33 55.04 -15.84
N ASN A 78 24.71 55.46 -17.06
CA ASN A 78 23.83 55.45 -18.24
C ASN A 78 22.46 56.15 -18.04
N GLY A 79 22.44 57.26 -17.30
CA GLY A 79 21.23 58.05 -17.06
C GLY A 79 20.35 57.51 -15.92
N VAL A 80 20.76 56.43 -15.25
CA VAL A 80 20.06 55.85 -14.10
C VAL A 80 20.91 56.03 -12.86
N LYS A 81 20.30 56.47 -11.75
CA LYS A 81 21.02 56.58 -10.49
C LYS A 81 21.42 55.19 -9.97
N ILE A 82 22.60 55.05 -9.39
CA ILE A 82 23.02 53.76 -8.81
C ILE A 82 22.15 53.46 -7.58
N ILE A 83 21.98 54.47 -6.71
CA ILE A 83 21.07 54.45 -5.57
C ILE A 83 20.17 55.68 -5.62
N ASP A 84 18.85 55.49 -5.65
CA ASP A 84 17.89 56.58 -5.40
C ASP A 84 17.56 56.65 -3.91
N LYS A 85 17.58 57.86 -3.34
CA LYS A 85 17.04 58.15 -2.00
C LYS A 85 15.67 58.81 -2.16
N ILE A 86 14.62 58.14 -1.70
CA ILE A 86 13.25 58.66 -1.70
C ILE A 86 12.78 58.80 -0.26
N GLU A 87 12.25 59.96 0.09
CA GLU A 87 11.71 60.21 1.42
C GLU A 87 10.18 60.05 1.38
N GLU A 88 9.68 59.01 2.06
CA GLU A 88 8.27 58.75 2.28
C GLU A 88 7.81 59.41 3.60
N GLU A 89 6.51 59.37 3.88
CA GLU A 89 5.89 60.06 5.02
C GLU A 89 6.56 59.68 6.35
N ASN A 90 6.83 58.38 6.56
CA ASN A 90 7.38 57.85 7.81
C ASN A 90 8.78 57.22 7.70
N ASN A 91 9.34 57.10 6.49
CA ASN A 91 10.56 56.35 6.24
C ASN A 91 11.34 56.88 5.03
N ILE A 92 12.65 56.69 5.04
CA ILE A 92 13.52 56.88 3.87
C ILE A 92 13.69 55.53 3.18
N VAL A 93 13.58 55.51 1.85
CA VAL A 93 13.79 54.30 1.05
C VAL A 93 14.97 54.51 0.12
N TYR A 94 15.96 53.63 0.23
CA TYR A 94 17.10 53.57 -0.68
C TYR A 94 16.86 52.49 -1.73
N TYR A 95 16.66 52.90 -2.99
CA TYR A 95 16.48 51.99 -4.11
C TYR A 95 17.82 51.71 -4.77
N PHE A 96 18.31 50.48 -4.63
CA PHE A 96 19.47 49.99 -5.38
C PHE A 96 18.98 49.53 -6.76
N ASN A 97 19.25 50.35 -7.78
CA ASN A 97 18.80 50.09 -9.15
C ASN A 97 19.63 49.02 -9.87
N PHE A 98 20.86 48.82 -9.41
CA PHE A 98 21.80 47.82 -9.90
C PHE A 98 22.03 46.75 -8.83
N GLY A 99 22.58 45.61 -9.21
CA GLY A 99 22.87 44.53 -8.26
C GLY A 99 23.96 44.94 -7.28
N LEU A 100 24.04 44.27 -6.14
CA LEU A 100 25.01 44.57 -5.09
C LEU A 100 25.87 43.34 -4.82
N THR A 101 27.18 43.47 -4.96
CA THR A 101 28.13 42.44 -4.54
C THR A 101 28.98 42.98 -3.40
N LEU A 102 28.86 42.37 -2.23
CA LEU A 102 29.74 42.61 -1.09
C LEU A 102 30.83 41.54 -1.04
N ASN A 103 32.09 41.94 -1.08
CA ASN A 103 33.26 41.06 -1.11
C ASN A 103 34.35 41.51 -0.12
N THR A 104 35.35 40.65 0.08
CA THR A 104 36.65 41.01 0.67
C THR A 104 37.76 40.72 -0.34
N PHE A 105 38.75 41.59 -0.48
CA PHE A 105 39.97 41.28 -1.22
C PHE A 105 41.22 41.70 -0.45
N ILE A 106 42.34 41.11 -0.86
CA ILE A 106 43.68 41.52 -0.44
C ILE A 106 44.35 42.06 -1.70
N GLU A 107 44.85 43.29 -1.64
CA GLU A 107 45.68 43.85 -2.69
C GLU A 107 46.94 42.99 -2.89
N GLN A 108 47.49 42.91 -4.10
CA GLN A 108 48.78 42.25 -4.31
C GLN A 108 49.87 43.04 -3.59
N ILE A 109 50.16 42.67 -2.34
CA ILE A 109 51.26 43.22 -1.56
C ILE A 109 52.54 42.83 -2.30
N LYS A 110 53.18 43.81 -2.94
CA LYS A 110 54.56 43.67 -3.40
C LYS A 110 55.44 43.61 -2.15
N GLU A 111 56.09 42.46 -1.95
CA GLU A 111 57.12 42.14 -0.93
C GLU A 111 56.71 41.33 0.32
N ASN A 112 57.68 40.53 0.79
CA ASN A 112 57.63 39.48 1.80
C ASN A 112 56.70 39.76 2.98
N ILE A 113 55.59 39.01 3.08
CA ILE A 113 54.67 39.06 4.22
C ILE A 113 55.29 38.28 5.40
N ASP A 114 55.46 38.94 6.54
CA ASP A 114 55.75 38.28 7.83
C ASP A 114 54.64 37.27 8.17
N GLU A 115 55.01 36.05 8.58
CA GLU A 115 54.08 34.97 8.94
C GLU A 115 53.09 35.42 10.03
N THR A 116 53.51 36.35 10.90
CA THR A 116 52.69 36.98 11.94
C THR A 116 51.62 37.89 11.34
N LEU A 117 51.99 38.71 10.35
CA LEU A 117 51.06 39.57 9.60
C LEU A 117 50.08 38.71 8.77
N LEU A 118 50.55 37.63 8.15
CA LEU A 118 49.70 36.70 7.40
C LEU A 118 48.68 36.00 8.31
N LYS A 119 49.08 35.60 9.53
CA LYS A 119 48.17 35.08 10.57
C LYS A 119 47.17 36.14 11.02
N LYS A 120 47.58 37.39 11.22
CA LYS A 120 46.68 38.52 11.56
C LYS A 120 45.70 38.82 10.40
N ILE A 121 46.16 38.88 9.16
CA ILE A 121 45.35 39.08 7.95
C ILE A 121 44.34 37.94 7.79
N ASN A 122 44.75 36.68 7.96
CA ASN A 122 43.82 35.56 7.87
C ASN A 122 42.77 35.55 8.99
N LYS A 123 43.10 36.03 10.20
CA LYS A 123 42.11 36.29 11.26
C LYS A 123 41.19 37.48 10.92
N MET A 124 41.73 38.52 10.28
CA MET A 124 41.00 39.75 9.95
C MET A 124 40.21 39.73 8.63
N LYS A 125 40.39 38.71 7.77
CA LYS A 125 39.55 38.51 6.58
C LYS A 125 38.04 38.43 6.89
N ASN A 126 37.67 38.07 8.12
CA ASN A 126 36.28 37.99 8.57
C ASN A 126 35.77 39.31 9.20
N PHE A 127 36.63 40.33 9.32
CA PHE A 127 36.30 41.63 9.90
C PHE A 127 35.78 42.57 8.80
N ILE A 128 34.56 42.36 8.35
CA ILE A 128 33.77 43.49 7.83
C ILE A 128 32.96 44.08 8.98
N SER A 129 32.85 45.41 8.99
CA SER A 129 32.08 46.20 9.95
C SER A 129 30.62 45.77 10.04
N PHE A 130 29.94 46.28 11.06
CA PHE A 130 28.48 46.24 11.15
C PHE A 130 27.85 46.74 9.84
N CYS A 131 27.04 45.89 9.20
CA CYS A 131 26.39 46.17 7.91
C CYS A 131 24.89 46.31 8.13
N CYS A 132 24.33 47.45 7.76
CA CYS A 132 22.97 47.83 8.11
C CYS A 132 22.31 48.51 6.91
N PHE A 133 21.40 47.79 6.27
CA PHE A 133 20.62 48.27 5.12
C PHE A 133 19.23 48.74 5.50
N SER A 134 18.94 48.76 6.80
CA SER A 134 17.72 49.29 7.39
C SER A 134 17.95 49.71 8.84
N CYS A 135 17.26 50.75 9.27
CA CYS A 135 17.29 51.20 10.65
C CYS A 135 15.88 51.56 11.09
N GLU A 136 15.45 50.98 12.22
CA GLU A 136 14.21 51.34 12.88
C GLU A 136 14.48 51.70 14.34
N ILE A 137 13.98 52.86 14.75
CA ILE A 137 14.00 53.30 16.14
C ILE A 137 12.57 53.23 16.68
N ALA A 138 12.38 52.45 17.74
CA ALA A 138 11.11 52.36 18.46
C ALA A 138 11.07 53.43 19.57
N GLY A 139 10.07 54.33 19.53
CA GLY A 139 9.87 55.37 20.54
C GLY A 139 9.66 56.76 19.94
N ASP A 140 9.46 57.76 20.81
CA ASP A 140 9.36 59.16 20.40
C ASP A 140 10.75 59.67 19.99
N THR A 141 10.97 59.86 18.70
CA THR A 141 12.26 60.32 18.15
C THR A 141 12.58 61.75 18.57
N THR A 142 11.60 62.52 19.07
CA THR A 142 11.79 63.88 19.57
C THR A 142 12.51 63.93 20.93
N SER A 143 12.63 62.80 21.64
CA SER A 143 13.35 62.71 22.92
C SER A 143 14.84 62.33 22.79
N ILE A 144 15.34 62.08 21.57
CA ILE A 144 16.74 61.68 21.33
C ILE A 144 17.64 62.92 21.40
N SER A 145 18.73 62.87 22.19
CA SER A 145 19.67 63.98 22.29
C SER A 145 20.41 64.23 20.96
N LEU A 146 20.82 65.48 20.69
CA LEU A 146 21.57 65.83 19.47
C LEU A 146 22.85 64.99 19.29
N SER A 147 23.57 64.72 20.39
CA SER A 147 24.76 63.86 20.39
C SER A 147 24.46 62.40 20.04
N GLU A 148 23.35 61.85 20.50
CA GLU A 148 22.93 60.49 20.15
C GLU A 148 22.46 60.42 18.70
N LEU A 149 21.80 61.46 18.20
CA LEU A 149 21.31 61.52 16.83
C LEU A 149 22.48 61.60 15.83
N GLU A 150 23.54 62.34 16.18
CA GLU A 150 24.78 62.37 15.41
C GLU A 150 25.50 61.01 15.42
N ASN A 151 25.52 60.33 16.58
CA ASN A 151 26.03 58.96 16.68
C ASN A 151 25.21 57.96 15.85
N LEU A 152 23.88 58.04 15.87
CA LEU A 152 23.00 57.19 15.08
C LEU A 152 23.18 57.43 13.58
N LYS A 153 23.39 58.69 13.17
CA LYS A 153 23.72 59.04 11.79
C LYS A 153 25.06 58.46 11.35
N ASN A 154 26.08 58.57 12.19
CA ASN A 154 27.43 58.08 11.88
C ASN A 154 27.52 56.55 11.90
N SER A 155 26.81 55.90 12.83
CA SER A 155 26.89 54.45 13.05
C SER A 155 25.83 53.65 12.30
N TYR A 156 24.68 54.23 12.01
CA TYR A 156 23.57 53.53 11.38
C TYR A 156 23.04 54.25 10.14
N GLY A 157 23.57 55.43 9.77
CA GLY A 157 23.01 56.20 8.66
C GLY A 157 21.61 56.75 8.94
N TYR A 158 21.22 56.85 10.21
CA TYR A 158 19.91 57.36 10.61
C TYR A 158 19.83 58.88 10.40
N GLU A 159 18.90 59.33 9.56
CA GLU A 159 18.72 60.75 9.22
C GLU A 159 17.45 61.35 9.85
N GLY A 160 17.07 60.90 11.05
CA GLY A 160 15.87 61.38 11.76
C GLY A 160 14.57 60.65 11.38
N LYS A 161 14.63 59.71 10.44
CA LYS A 161 13.55 58.81 10.04
C LYS A 161 14.07 57.38 9.90
N ASN A 162 13.20 56.41 10.14
CA ASN A 162 13.49 55.01 9.86
C ASN A 162 13.81 54.86 8.37
N TYR A 163 14.66 53.91 8.01
CA TYR A 163 14.94 53.65 6.61
C TYR A 163 15.01 52.17 6.28
N LYS A 164 14.75 51.86 5.02
CA LYS A 164 14.88 50.51 4.45
C LYS A 164 15.48 50.56 3.04
N SER A 165 16.01 49.44 2.59
CA SER A 165 16.55 49.30 1.25
C SER A 165 15.66 48.40 0.37
N ILE A 166 15.54 48.78 -0.90
CA ILE A 166 14.90 47.95 -1.93
C ILE A 166 15.93 47.63 -3.00
N PHE A 167 16.22 46.34 -3.18
CA PHE A 167 17.19 45.85 -4.15
C PHE A 167 16.45 45.38 -5.41
N LYS A 168 16.60 46.11 -6.51
CA LYS A 168 15.92 45.79 -7.79
C LYS A 168 16.56 44.62 -8.55
N LYS A 169 17.80 44.29 -8.22
CA LYS A 169 18.66 43.32 -8.91
C LYS A 169 19.38 42.43 -7.88
N GLU A 170 20.16 41.48 -8.37
CA GLU A 170 20.76 40.42 -7.54
C GLU A 170 21.66 40.98 -6.42
N VAL A 171 21.62 40.34 -5.25
CA VAL A 171 22.46 40.68 -4.10
C VAL A 171 23.34 39.50 -3.74
N TYR A 172 24.66 39.72 -3.68
CA TYR A 172 25.67 38.73 -3.35
C TYR A 172 26.46 39.14 -2.12
N ILE A 173 26.48 38.30 -1.09
CA ILE A 173 27.22 38.53 0.17
C ILE A 173 28.34 37.49 0.26
N ASN A 174 29.48 37.71 -0.41
CA ASN A 174 30.54 36.70 -0.55
C ASN A 174 31.66 36.87 0.49
N TYR A 175 31.32 37.08 1.75
CA TYR A 175 32.29 37.20 2.83
C TYR A 175 31.69 36.73 4.15
N SER A 176 32.56 36.36 5.09
CA SER A 176 32.18 36.07 6.47
C SER A 176 32.26 37.35 7.30
N CYS A 177 31.28 37.59 8.16
CA CYS A 177 31.21 38.77 9.02
C CYS A 177 31.24 38.36 10.49
N LEU A 178 32.04 39.06 11.30
CA LEU A 178 31.94 38.94 12.75
C LEU A 178 30.72 39.68 13.29
N GLU A 179 30.46 40.88 12.77
CA GLU A 179 29.35 41.72 13.19
C GLU A 179 28.00 41.28 12.63
N ARG A 180 26.92 41.82 13.22
CA ARG A 180 25.56 41.54 12.77
C ARG A 180 25.32 42.21 11.42
N ILE A 181 24.68 41.49 10.52
CA ILE A 181 24.15 42.04 9.28
C ILE A 181 22.66 42.27 9.44
N VAL A 182 22.19 43.49 9.13
CA VAL A 182 20.81 43.92 9.31
C VAL A 182 20.20 44.33 7.96
N PHE A 183 19.18 43.59 7.55
CA PHE A 183 18.34 43.85 6.38
C PHE A 183 16.86 43.96 6.75
N SER A 184 16.49 44.11 8.03
CA SER A 184 15.10 44.14 8.46
C SER A 184 14.24 45.11 7.62
N ASN A 185 13.02 44.73 7.26
CA ASN A 185 12.09 45.50 6.42
C ASN A 185 12.59 45.78 4.98
N CYS A 186 13.70 45.18 4.54
CA CYS A 186 14.17 45.31 3.16
C CYS A 186 13.37 44.44 2.20
N GLU A 187 13.42 44.81 0.92
CA GLU A 187 12.78 44.07 -0.16
C GLU A 187 13.80 43.69 -1.24
N PHE A 188 13.79 42.41 -1.61
CA PHE A 188 14.66 41.85 -2.65
C PHE A 188 13.81 41.45 -3.85
N LYS A 189 13.85 42.26 -4.92
CA LYS A 189 13.10 42.01 -6.16
C LYS A 189 13.71 40.92 -7.04
N SER A 190 14.94 40.51 -6.74
CA SER A 190 15.74 39.55 -7.49
C SER A 190 16.53 38.69 -6.50
N LYS A 191 17.11 37.60 -7.00
CA LYS A 191 17.90 36.63 -6.21
C LYS A 191 18.87 37.25 -5.21
N ILE A 192 18.87 36.73 -3.99
CA ILE A 192 19.91 36.97 -2.98
C ILE A 192 20.71 35.68 -2.73
N SER A 193 22.02 35.78 -2.66
CA SER A 193 22.88 34.64 -2.39
C SER A 193 24.10 35.00 -1.58
N LEU A 194 24.56 34.05 -0.77
CA LEU A 194 25.85 34.14 -0.11
C LEU A 194 27.02 33.81 -1.06
N HIS A 195 26.75 33.21 -2.22
CA HIS A 195 27.80 32.80 -3.16
C HIS A 195 27.49 33.28 -4.57
N LYS A 196 28.31 34.19 -5.09
CA LYS A 196 28.29 34.62 -6.50
C LYS A 196 28.80 33.52 -7.43
N ILE A 197 29.75 32.71 -6.94
CA ILE A 197 30.24 31.49 -7.59
C ILE A 197 30.20 30.38 -6.54
N ASP A 198 29.53 29.28 -6.88
CA ASP A 198 29.39 28.12 -6.00
C ASP A 198 30.74 27.48 -5.69
N ASN A 199 31.31 27.86 -4.55
CA ASN A 199 32.56 27.30 -4.03
C ASN A 199 32.28 26.43 -2.79
N SER A 200 33.27 25.62 -2.38
CA SER A 200 33.16 24.76 -1.20
C SER A 200 33.26 25.49 0.14
N HIS A 201 33.55 26.79 0.12
CA HIS A 201 33.78 27.59 1.33
C HIS A 201 32.47 27.89 2.06
N LYS A 202 32.47 27.72 3.38
CA LYS A 202 31.35 28.14 4.24
C LYS A 202 31.47 29.62 4.55
N ILE A 203 30.35 30.34 4.51
CA ILE A 203 30.25 31.73 4.95
C ILE A 203 29.69 31.75 6.37
N ALA A 204 30.34 32.50 7.25
CA ALA A 204 29.98 32.58 8.67
C ALA A 204 29.56 34.00 9.06
N PHE A 205 28.44 34.10 9.79
CA PHE A 205 27.94 35.33 10.41
C PHE A 205 27.95 35.16 11.93
N CYS A 206 28.98 35.67 12.62
CA CYS A 206 29.19 35.35 14.04
C CYS A 206 28.11 35.96 14.94
N ASN A 207 27.79 37.26 14.78
CA ASN A 207 26.70 37.93 15.52
C ASN A 207 25.31 37.79 14.84
N GLY A 208 25.13 36.73 14.05
CA GLY A 208 23.87 36.41 13.40
C GLY A 208 23.47 37.38 12.28
N ILE A 209 22.28 37.15 11.72
CA ILE A 209 21.70 37.97 10.65
C ILE A 209 20.28 38.38 11.02
N ASP A 210 19.87 39.56 10.58
CA ASP A 210 18.52 40.08 10.73
C ASP A 210 17.85 40.31 9.37
N PHE A 211 16.86 39.49 9.05
CA PHE A 211 15.98 39.65 7.89
C PHE A 211 14.52 39.85 8.33
N ALA A 212 14.24 40.30 9.56
CA ALA A 212 12.87 40.48 10.02
C ALA A 212 12.04 41.32 9.03
N ASN A 213 10.79 40.95 8.78
CA ASN A 213 9.85 41.63 7.89
C ASN A 213 10.35 41.78 6.43
N CYS A 214 11.28 40.94 5.97
CA CYS A 214 11.77 41.01 4.59
C CYS A 214 10.82 40.36 3.59
N ILE A 215 10.79 40.91 2.37
CA ILE A 215 10.11 40.31 1.22
C ILE A 215 11.15 39.88 0.20
N PHE A 216 11.15 38.59 -0.14
CA PHE A 216 12.00 37.99 -1.18
C PHE A 216 11.11 37.57 -2.36
N GLU A 217 11.14 38.37 -3.43
CA GLU A 217 10.36 38.13 -4.64
C GLU A 217 10.93 37.00 -5.52
N ASP A 218 12.19 36.65 -5.31
CA ASP A 218 12.97 35.70 -6.10
C ASP A 218 13.80 34.75 -5.21
N ASP A 219 14.57 33.85 -5.82
CA ASP A 219 15.27 32.76 -5.12
C ASP A 219 16.23 33.27 -4.01
N VAL A 220 16.28 32.55 -2.89
CA VAL A 220 17.21 32.78 -1.78
C VAL A 220 18.17 31.59 -1.69
N ASN A 221 19.46 31.82 -1.91
CA ASN A 221 20.48 30.76 -1.87
C ASN A 221 21.49 31.00 -0.74
N PHE A 222 21.16 30.48 0.44
CA PHE A 222 21.92 30.55 1.69
C PHE A 222 22.50 29.19 2.09
N LYS A 223 22.83 28.35 1.13
CA LYS A 223 23.45 27.06 1.40
C LYS A 223 24.80 27.18 2.11
N ARG A 224 25.12 26.18 2.93
CA ARG A 224 26.41 26.02 3.62
C ARG A 224 26.78 27.23 4.47
N PHE A 225 25.80 27.95 4.99
CA PHE A 225 26.04 29.11 5.85
C PHE A 225 26.12 28.70 7.31
N VAL A 226 26.89 29.44 8.10
CA VAL A 226 26.97 29.27 9.55
C VAL A 226 26.58 30.58 10.21
N SER A 227 25.75 30.53 11.24
CA SER A 227 25.30 31.75 11.93
C SER A 227 25.26 31.61 13.44
N GLY A 228 25.56 32.70 14.14
CA GLY A 228 25.58 32.75 15.60
C GLY A 228 26.78 32.06 16.22
N THR A 229 27.91 31.96 15.51
CA THR A 229 29.12 31.28 16.02
C THR A 229 29.84 32.13 17.06
N PRO A 230 30.37 31.52 18.14
CA PRO A 230 31.28 32.21 19.04
C PRO A 230 32.50 32.73 18.27
N LEU A 231 32.98 33.91 18.65
CA LEU A 231 34.18 34.51 18.09
C LEU A 231 35.41 33.62 18.39
N PRO A 232 36.37 33.48 17.46
CA PRO A 232 37.42 32.45 17.52
C PRO A 232 38.49 32.61 18.62
N ASP A 233 38.36 33.55 19.56
CA ASP A 233 39.25 33.71 20.73
C ASP A 233 38.48 34.41 21.86
N ASN A 234 38.81 34.16 23.14
CA ASN A 234 38.29 34.88 24.35
C ASN A 234 38.65 36.38 24.40
N LYS A 235 39.13 36.89 23.26
CA LYS A 235 39.72 38.19 23.03
C LYS A 235 38.75 39.19 22.43
N TYR A 236 37.50 38.80 22.21
CA TYR A 236 36.49 39.64 21.58
C TYR A 236 35.24 39.68 22.44
N TYR A 237 34.62 40.85 22.57
CA TYR A 237 33.31 40.93 23.22
C TYR A 237 32.29 40.21 22.33
N ASN A 238 31.80 39.07 22.83
CA ASN A 238 30.85 38.23 22.13
C ASN A 238 29.43 38.72 22.44
N ASN A 239 28.80 39.36 21.46
CA ASN A 239 27.35 39.62 21.46
C ASN A 239 26.68 38.63 20.50
N GLU A 240 26.92 37.33 20.70
CA GLU A 240 26.23 36.23 20.01
C GLU A 240 24.73 36.52 19.98
N ARG A 241 24.21 36.93 18.82
CA ARG A 241 22.79 37.21 18.60
C ARG A 241 22.15 36.12 17.76
N ASP A 242 20.84 36.05 17.86
CA ASP A 242 20.05 35.07 17.14
C ASP A 242 19.92 35.46 15.66
N THR A 243 19.71 34.46 14.81
CA THR A 243 19.34 34.67 13.41
C THR A 243 17.84 34.92 13.30
N ILE A 244 17.44 36.01 12.65
CA ILE A 244 16.04 36.43 12.60
C ILE A 244 15.57 36.41 11.14
N PHE A 245 14.55 35.61 10.88
CA PHE A 245 13.76 35.53 9.64
C PHE A 245 12.27 35.62 10.00
N GLU A 246 11.90 36.50 10.92
CA GLU A 246 10.51 36.66 11.39
C GLU A 246 9.69 37.49 10.40
N ASN A 247 8.41 37.14 10.22
CA ASN A 247 7.46 37.79 9.32
C ASN A 247 7.99 37.93 7.88
N CYS A 248 8.86 37.03 7.44
CA CYS A 248 9.41 37.05 6.09
C CYS A 248 8.42 36.46 5.08
N ILE A 249 8.40 37.01 3.88
CA ILE A 249 7.65 36.45 2.74
C ILE A 249 8.66 35.97 1.69
N PHE A 250 8.69 34.66 1.45
CA PHE A 250 9.50 34.05 0.41
C PHE A 250 8.62 33.60 -0.76
N ASN A 251 8.64 34.34 -1.87
CA ASN A 251 7.79 34.07 -3.03
C ASN A 251 8.33 32.95 -3.94
N LYS A 252 9.63 32.63 -3.84
CA LYS A 252 10.34 31.62 -4.64
C LYS A 252 11.18 30.69 -3.76
N ARG A 253 12.05 29.89 -4.38
CA ARG A 253 12.76 28.80 -3.70
C ARG A 253 13.74 29.37 -2.67
N VAL A 254 13.83 28.71 -1.52
CA VAL A 254 14.77 29.04 -0.45
C VAL A 254 15.66 27.84 -0.16
N ASP A 255 16.97 28.06 -0.14
CA ASP A 255 17.95 27.01 0.07
C ASP A 255 18.86 27.31 1.26
N PHE A 256 18.71 26.52 2.32
CA PHE A 256 19.55 26.51 3.51
C PHE A 256 20.40 25.23 3.61
N HIS A 257 20.53 24.41 2.57
CA HIS A 257 21.11 23.08 2.69
C HIS A 257 22.53 23.10 3.34
N ASN A 258 22.85 22.11 4.18
CA ASN A 258 24.12 22.00 4.92
C ASN A 258 24.48 23.23 5.78
N SER A 259 23.50 24.01 6.23
CA SER A 259 23.74 25.19 7.05
C SER A 259 23.70 24.88 8.55
N LYS A 260 24.33 25.73 9.35
CA LYS A 260 24.46 25.53 10.79
C LYS A 260 24.08 26.79 11.57
N PHE A 261 23.05 26.67 12.38
CA PHE A 261 22.59 27.69 13.32
C PHE A 261 23.16 27.36 14.71
N VAL A 262 24.20 28.10 15.11
CA VAL A 262 24.89 27.91 16.38
C VAL A 262 24.14 28.58 17.53
N ASN A 263 23.59 29.77 17.28
CA ASN A 263 22.65 30.43 18.19
C ASN A 263 21.19 30.14 17.75
N SER A 264 20.20 30.77 18.39
CA SER A 264 18.80 30.52 18.04
C SER A 264 18.47 31.07 16.66
N VAL A 265 17.46 30.48 16.01
CA VAL A 265 16.89 30.97 14.75
C VAL A 265 15.39 31.08 14.85
N TYR A 266 14.84 32.18 14.36
CA TYR A 266 13.41 32.47 14.37
C TYR A 266 12.90 32.66 12.95
N PHE A 267 11.99 31.78 12.52
CA PHE A 267 11.19 31.89 11.30
C PHE A 267 9.74 32.31 11.62
N THR A 268 9.50 32.89 12.81
CA THR A 268 8.18 33.19 13.36
C THR A 268 7.28 33.90 12.34
N ASN A 269 6.07 33.40 12.09
CA ASN A 269 5.07 33.94 11.16
C ASN A 269 5.54 34.12 9.70
N SER A 270 6.59 33.42 9.28
CA SER A 270 7.09 33.52 7.91
C SER A 270 6.32 32.64 6.94
N HIS A 271 6.23 33.09 5.69
CA HIS A 271 5.49 32.42 4.63
C HIS A 271 6.41 31.96 3.51
N PHE A 272 6.54 30.64 3.35
CA PHE A 272 7.23 30.00 2.23
C PHE A 272 6.21 29.60 1.16
N LYS A 273 6.11 30.40 0.08
CA LYS A 273 5.16 30.15 -1.03
C LYS A 273 5.68 29.10 -2.02
N ASP A 274 6.99 28.86 -2.05
CA ASP A 274 7.64 27.83 -2.85
C ASP A 274 8.46 26.88 -1.96
N TYR A 275 9.25 26.00 -2.57
CA TYR A 275 10.06 24.99 -1.91
C TYR A 275 11.13 25.61 -1.02
N VAL A 276 11.29 25.04 0.19
CA VAL A 276 12.36 25.38 1.13
C VAL A 276 13.17 24.14 1.49
N ASP A 277 14.49 24.28 1.41
CA ASP A 277 15.45 23.21 1.66
C ASP A 277 16.24 23.44 2.95
N PHE A 278 15.94 22.67 3.99
CA PHE A 278 16.72 22.58 5.23
C PHE A 278 17.58 21.30 5.27
N HIS A 279 17.79 20.59 4.16
CA HIS A 279 18.51 19.32 4.13
C HIS A 279 19.86 19.40 4.86
N ALA A 280 20.07 18.48 5.80
CA ALA A 280 21.27 18.40 6.61
C ALA A 280 21.65 19.72 7.32
N CYS A 281 20.65 20.52 7.73
CA CYS A 281 20.85 21.64 8.64
C CYS A 281 21.14 21.17 10.07
N GLU A 282 21.99 21.92 10.78
CA GLU A 282 22.27 21.73 12.21
C GLU A 282 21.70 22.92 13.02
N PHE A 283 20.85 22.62 13.99
CA PHE A 283 20.30 23.59 14.94
C PHE A 283 20.81 23.29 16.35
N ASN A 284 21.65 24.17 16.89
CA ASN A 284 22.32 23.97 18.18
C ASN A 284 21.52 24.49 19.39
N LYS A 285 20.68 25.51 19.21
CA LYS A 285 19.81 26.12 20.23
C LYS A 285 18.35 26.11 19.73
N ILE A 286 17.56 27.14 20.05
CA ILE A 286 16.14 27.24 19.68
C ILE A 286 15.99 27.38 18.17
N ALA A 287 15.07 26.59 17.58
CA ALA A 287 14.65 26.73 16.19
C ALA A 287 13.14 26.96 16.15
N CYS A 288 12.74 28.23 16.00
CA CYS A 288 11.34 28.63 16.09
C CYS A 288 10.70 28.71 14.70
N PHE A 289 9.71 27.86 14.45
CA PHE A 289 8.84 27.85 13.26
C PHE A 289 7.38 28.17 13.63
N TYR A 290 7.17 28.89 14.74
CA TYR A 290 5.84 29.25 15.19
C TYR A 290 5.09 30.08 14.13
N GLY A 291 3.88 29.68 13.78
CA GLY A 291 3.06 30.41 12.81
C GLY A 291 3.56 30.36 11.37
N VAL A 292 4.55 29.51 11.05
CA VAL A 292 5.09 29.40 9.69
C VAL A 292 4.06 28.78 8.76
N THR A 293 3.92 29.34 7.56
CA THR A 293 3.07 28.77 6.49
C THR A 293 3.93 28.14 5.40
N PHE A 294 3.66 26.87 5.07
CA PHE A 294 4.31 26.17 3.96
C PHE A 294 3.30 25.85 2.85
N ASP A 295 3.40 26.52 1.70
CA ASP A 295 2.57 26.22 0.52
C ASP A 295 3.01 24.92 -0.19
N LYS A 296 4.29 24.55 -0.07
CA LYS A 296 4.89 23.31 -0.59
C LYS A 296 5.63 22.56 0.52
N ALA A 297 5.78 21.25 0.35
CA ALA A 297 6.39 20.40 1.37
C ALA A 297 7.85 20.83 1.66
N PRO A 298 8.20 21.16 2.91
CA PRO A 298 9.56 21.56 3.28
C PRO A 298 10.47 20.34 3.41
N ASN A 299 11.75 20.50 3.06
CA ASN A 299 12.73 19.43 3.20
C ASN A 299 13.54 19.57 4.48
N PHE A 300 13.19 18.79 5.50
CA PHE A 300 13.92 18.63 6.77
C PHE A 300 14.74 17.33 6.83
N SER A 301 14.98 16.68 5.68
CA SER A 301 15.70 15.40 5.67
C SER A 301 17.12 15.56 6.20
N ALA A 302 17.54 14.59 7.01
CA ALA A 302 18.83 14.60 7.70
C ALA A 302 19.10 15.85 8.58
N CYS A 303 18.08 16.64 8.94
CA CYS A 303 18.23 17.72 9.91
C CYS A 303 18.68 17.17 11.28
N TYR A 304 19.55 17.92 11.94
CA TYR A 304 20.00 17.63 13.29
C TYR A 304 19.57 18.75 14.24
N PHE A 305 18.66 18.42 15.15
CA PHE A 305 18.28 19.27 16.27
C PHE A 305 19.03 18.80 17.52
N LYS A 306 19.98 19.61 18.01
CA LYS A 306 20.76 19.26 19.21
C LYS A 306 19.88 19.11 20.44
N GLU A 307 18.85 19.97 20.55
CA GLU A 307 17.83 19.91 21.59
C GLU A 307 16.43 19.92 20.95
N PRO A 308 15.83 18.74 20.66
CA PRO A 308 14.53 18.65 19.98
C PRO A 308 13.38 19.38 20.70
N LYS A 309 13.41 19.48 22.04
CA LYS A 309 12.41 20.22 22.83
C LYS A 309 12.46 21.73 22.63
N ALA A 310 13.59 22.26 22.18
CA ALA A 310 13.80 23.69 21.92
C ALA A 310 13.35 24.10 20.51
N VAL A 311 12.99 23.15 19.66
CA VAL A 311 12.31 23.43 18.39
C VAL A 311 10.88 23.86 18.72
N ASN A 312 10.31 24.84 18.01
CA ASN A 312 8.91 25.23 18.15
C ASN A 312 8.22 25.07 16.78
N LEU A 313 7.27 24.15 16.67
CA LEU A 313 6.52 23.87 15.44
C LEU A 313 5.01 24.09 15.64
N ILE A 314 4.62 24.83 16.68
CA ILE A 314 3.21 25.10 16.99
C ILE A 314 2.64 26.05 15.93
N ASN A 315 1.40 25.81 15.51
CA ASN A 315 0.68 26.63 14.53
C ASN A 315 1.39 26.71 13.16
N VAL A 316 2.10 25.65 12.75
CA VAL A 316 2.60 25.56 11.37
C VAL A 316 1.41 25.29 10.45
N ASP A 317 1.12 26.22 9.54
CA ASP A 317 0.06 26.08 8.55
C ASP A 317 0.53 25.21 7.38
N ILE A 318 -0.18 24.09 7.19
CA ILE A 318 0.02 23.10 6.13
C ILE A 318 -1.26 22.86 5.31
N ASP A 319 -2.21 23.79 5.29
CA ASP A 319 -3.51 23.61 4.63
C ASP A 319 -3.39 23.29 3.12
N LYS A 320 -2.29 23.74 2.50
CA LYS A 320 -1.97 23.46 1.09
C LYS A 320 -1.19 22.14 0.88
N LEU A 321 -0.78 21.46 1.95
CA LEU A 321 -0.11 20.16 1.90
C LEU A 321 -1.12 19.01 1.96
N ASP A 322 -1.55 18.55 0.78
CA ASP A 322 -2.36 17.35 0.63
C ASP A 322 -1.57 16.24 -0.09
N PHE A 323 -2.19 15.07 -0.23
CA PHE A 323 -1.55 13.97 -0.95
C PHE A 323 -1.22 14.31 -2.41
N LYS A 324 -2.01 15.18 -3.05
CA LYS A 324 -1.78 15.57 -4.44
C LYS A 324 -0.58 16.51 -4.54
N SER A 325 -0.40 17.44 -3.60
CA SER A 325 0.76 18.32 -3.57
C SER A 325 2.05 17.57 -3.22
N VAL A 326 1.99 16.55 -2.37
CA VAL A 326 3.13 15.62 -2.14
C VAL A 326 3.49 14.83 -3.41
N GLU A 327 2.51 14.32 -4.15
CA GLU A 327 2.76 13.63 -5.43
C GLU A 327 3.38 14.58 -6.45
N LYS A 328 2.79 15.77 -6.59
CA LYS A 328 3.31 16.83 -7.48
C LYS A 328 4.72 17.25 -7.09
N TYR A 329 5.04 17.34 -5.81
CA TYR A 329 6.40 17.61 -5.34
C TYR A 329 7.41 16.56 -5.86
N ILE A 330 7.07 15.28 -5.75
CA ILE A 330 7.96 14.19 -6.20
C ILE A 330 8.10 14.22 -7.73
N GLU A 331 7.05 14.65 -8.44
CA GLU A 331 7.05 14.78 -9.90
C GLU A 331 7.79 16.02 -10.40
N ASP A 332 7.77 17.13 -9.68
CA ASP A 332 8.35 18.40 -10.12
C ASP A 332 9.81 18.56 -9.67
N ASN A 333 10.15 18.18 -8.43
CA ASN A 333 11.45 18.50 -7.82
C ASN A 333 12.58 17.49 -8.10
N TYR A 334 12.37 16.45 -8.93
CA TYR A 334 13.45 15.52 -9.27
C TYR A 334 14.55 16.14 -10.15
N GLN A 335 14.31 17.31 -10.75
CA GLN A 335 15.28 18.01 -11.60
C GLN A 335 16.35 18.76 -10.77
N ASP A 336 16.05 19.09 -9.51
CA ASP A 336 16.85 19.97 -8.66
C ASP A 336 17.86 19.25 -7.76
N GLU A 337 17.67 17.96 -7.49
CA GLU A 337 18.68 17.18 -6.78
C GLU A 337 19.85 16.90 -7.73
N THR A 338 21.05 17.37 -7.39
CA THR A 338 22.31 17.00 -8.06
C THR A 338 22.55 15.50 -7.88
N CYS A 339 21.89 14.68 -8.69
CA CYS A 339 22.11 13.24 -8.76
C CYS A 339 23.53 13.04 -9.33
N GLU A 340 24.47 12.58 -8.50
CA GLU A 340 25.85 12.28 -8.91
C GLU A 340 25.86 11.47 -10.21
N ASN A 341 26.58 11.97 -11.21
CA ASN A 341 26.79 11.29 -12.48
C ASN A 341 27.70 10.06 -12.27
N LYS A 342 27.14 8.96 -11.76
CA LYS A 342 27.77 7.65 -11.92
C LYS A 342 27.49 7.19 -13.35
N GLN A 343 28.56 7.00 -14.13
CA GLN A 343 28.51 6.59 -15.54
C GLN A 343 27.66 5.32 -15.75
N GLU A 344 27.02 5.25 -16.92
CA GLU A 344 26.10 4.19 -17.43
C GLU A 344 24.70 4.08 -16.78
N ILE A 345 23.90 5.16 -16.77
CA ILE A 345 22.48 5.10 -16.40
C ILE A 345 21.61 5.76 -17.50
N THR A 346 20.54 5.10 -17.96
CA THR A 346 19.58 5.68 -18.93
C THR A 346 18.76 6.81 -18.29
N GLU A 347 18.33 7.82 -19.05
CA GLU A 347 17.53 8.97 -18.55
C GLU A 347 16.32 8.56 -17.70
N GLU A 348 15.60 7.50 -18.06
CA GLU A 348 14.47 6.98 -17.29
C GLU A 348 14.88 6.43 -15.90
N GLN A 349 16.05 5.79 -15.80
CA GLN A 349 16.57 5.30 -14.51
C GLN A 349 17.09 6.45 -13.65
N ARG A 350 17.66 7.49 -14.25
CA ARG A 350 18.04 8.72 -13.55
C ARG A 350 16.80 9.38 -12.95
N ASN A 351 15.75 9.56 -13.74
CA ASN A 351 14.49 10.15 -13.29
C ASN A 351 13.86 9.34 -12.15
N ASN A 352 13.77 8.01 -12.26
CA ASN A 352 13.22 7.18 -11.20
C ASN A 352 14.09 7.17 -9.93
N ASN A 353 15.42 7.26 -10.05
CA ASN A 353 16.32 7.37 -8.89
C ASN A 353 16.15 8.70 -8.18
N CYS A 354 16.09 9.81 -8.90
CA CYS A 354 15.90 11.13 -8.31
C CYS A 354 14.50 11.22 -7.67
N LYS A 355 13.43 10.76 -8.33
CA LYS A 355 12.08 10.62 -7.72
C LYS A 355 12.08 9.77 -6.45
N LEU A 356 12.79 8.65 -6.45
CA LEU A 356 12.92 7.80 -5.28
C LEU A 356 13.63 8.52 -4.13
N LYS A 357 14.66 9.31 -4.43
CA LYS A 357 15.39 10.10 -3.43
C LYS A 357 14.52 11.22 -2.87
N CYS A 358 13.79 11.95 -3.71
CA CYS A 358 12.80 12.94 -3.27
C CYS A 358 11.74 12.32 -2.34
N ALA A 359 11.18 11.16 -2.70
CA ALA A 359 10.20 10.46 -1.85
C ALA A 359 10.80 10.03 -0.49
N LYS A 360 12.06 9.60 -0.47
CA LYS A 360 12.77 9.27 0.78
C LYS A 360 13.03 10.50 1.64
N ASN A 361 13.46 11.60 1.03
CA ASN A 361 13.73 12.86 1.70
C ASN A 361 12.46 13.45 2.32
N LEU A 362 11.34 13.42 1.58
CA LEU A 362 10.04 13.83 2.13
C LEU A 362 9.60 12.97 3.31
N LYS A 363 9.67 11.64 3.16
CA LYS A 363 9.34 10.72 4.24
C LYS A 363 10.19 11.01 5.48
N ASP A 364 11.49 11.22 5.31
CA ASP A 364 12.39 11.56 6.41
C ASP A 364 12.07 12.94 7.03
N SER A 365 11.74 13.94 6.20
CA SER A 365 11.33 15.28 6.65
C SER A 365 10.10 15.21 7.54
N PHE A 366 9.05 14.50 7.09
CA PHE A 366 7.82 14.33 7.85
C PHE A 366 8.05 13.52 9.14
N ARG A 367 8.95 12.53 9.10
CA ARG A 367 9.37 11.78 10.29
C ARG A 367 10.06 12.70 11.30
N VAL A 368 11.01 13.52 10.87
CA VAL A 368 11.73 14.47 11.74
C VAL A 368 10.76 15.43 12.41
N ILE A 369 9.86 16.06 11.65
CA ILE A 369 8.85 17.00 12.17
C ILE A 369 7.94 16.29 13.19
N LYS A 370 7.43 15.11 12.83
CA LYS A 370 6.57 14.30 13.70
C LYS A 370 7.30 13.93 15.00
N ASP A 371 8.55 13.50 14.94
CA ASP A 371 9.33 13.11 16.11
C ASP A 371 9.54 14.31 17.05
N VAL A 372 9.77 15.52 16.52
CA VAL A 372 9.81 16.76 17.30
C VAL A 372 8.45 17.05 17.97
N LEU A 373 7.36 17.03 17.22
CA LEU A 373 6.01 17.30 17.76
C LEU A 373 5.59 16.29 18.84
N ILE A 374 6.02 15.02 18.73
CA ILE A 374 5.84 14.01 19.79
C ILE A 374 6.52 14.46 21.08
N THR A 375 7.74 15.00 21.02
CA THR A 375 8.44 15.49 22.22
C THR A 375 7.78 16.72 22.86
N GLN A 376 6.99 17.46 22.11
CA GLN A 376 6.22 18.63 22.56
C GLN A 376 4.81 18.29 23.05
N ASN A 377 4.40 17.01 23.04
CA ASN A 377 3.04 16.56 23.36
C ASN A 377 1.93 17.14 22.45
N ASN A 378 2.24 17.59 21.22
CA ASN A 378 1.25 18.13 20.29
C ASN A 378 0.55 17.01 19.48
N LYS A 379 -0.37 16.29 20.11
CA LYS A 379 -0.98 15.08 19.54
C LYS A 379 -1.75 15.32 18.23
N LEU A 380 -2.36 16.49 18.05
CA LEU A 380 -3.19 16.79 16.87
C LEU A 380 -2.33 16.95 15.62
N GLU A 381 -1.35 17.85 15.67
CA GLU A 381 -0.43 18.09 14.54
C GLU A 381 0.39 16.84 14.20
N VAL A 382 0.81 16.04 15.20
CA VAL A 382 1.49 14.74 14.98
C VAL A 382 0.72 13.84 14.01
N GLN A 383 -0.61 13.84 14.05
CA GLN A 383 -1.41 12.97 13.18
C GLN A 383 -1.36 13.38 11.72
N GLU A 384 -1.34 14.69 11.45
CA GLU A 384 -1.32 15.24 10.10
C GLU A 384 0.02 14.94 9.42
N TRP A 385 1.13 15.23 10.12
CA TRP A 385 2.47 14.91 9.64
C TRP A 385 2.70 13.41 9.48
N HIS A 386 2.20 12.59 10.39
CA HIS A 386 2.31 11.14 10.27
C HIS A 386 1.50 10.57 9.09
N LYS A 387 0.36 11.18 8.75
CA LYS A 387 -0.41 10.81 7.55
C LYS A 387 0.38 11.13 6.28
N LEU A 388 1.07 12.27 6.22
CA LEU A 388 1.96 12.63 5.11
C LEU A 388 3.18 11.69 5.03
N GLU A 389 3.80 11.34 6.17
CA GLU A 389 4.90 10.37 6.28
C GLU A 389 4.53 9.02 5.65
N LEU A 390 3.36 8.46 6.02
CA LEU A 390 2.91 7.17 5.51
C LEU A 390 2.56 7.21 4.02
N TYR A 391 2.04 8.33 3.53
CA TYR A 391 1.81 8.51 2.10
C TYR A 391 3.11 8.65 1.31
N ALA A 392 4.10 9.39 1.83
CA ALA A 392 5.44 9.43 1.24
C ALA A 392 6.08 8.03 1.21
N LYS A 393 5.84 7.19 2.23
CA LYS A 393 6.26 5.77 2.22
C LYS A 393 5.54 4.94 1.16
N GLU A 394 4.23 5.13 0.97
CA GLU A 394 3.47 4.48 -0.12
C GLU A 394 4.11 4.83 -1.48
N LYS A 395 4.41 6.12 -1.71
CA LYS A 395 5.07 6.59 -2.95
C LYS A 395 6.48 6.06 -3.13
N GLU A 396 7.27 6.00 -2.06
CA GLU A 396 8.59 5.37 -2.06
C GLU A 396 8.50 3.92 -2.57
N LEU A 397 7.53 3.15 -2.06
CA LEU A 397 7.33 1.75 -2.45
C LEU A 397 6.83 1.62 -3.90
N GLU A 398 5.85 2.44 -4.33
CA GLU A 398 5.38 2.47 -5.73
C GLU A 398 6.56 2.67 -6.71
N ILE A 399 7.47 3.62 -6.41
CA ILE A 399 8.64 3.90 -7.24
C ILE A 399 9.66 2.75 -7.20
N GLN A 400 9.93 2.16 -6.03
CA GLN A 400 10.83 1.01 -5.91
C GLN A 400 10.37 -0.20 -6.73
N LEU A 401 9.05 -0.48 -6.71
CA LEU A 401 8.46 -1.55 -7.50
C LEU A 401 8.64 -1.32 -9.00
N SER A 402 8.46 -0.07 -9.46
CA SER A 402 8.68 0.29 -10.87
C SER A 402 10.14 0.13 -11.31
N LYS A 403 11.09 0.49 -10.43
CA LYS A 403 12.53 0.36 -10.70
C LYS A 403 12.97 -1.10 -10.82
N ASN A 404 12.55 -1.96 -9.87
CA ASN A 404 12.88 -3.38 -9.89
C ASN A 404 12.45 -4.03 -11.22
N LYS A 405 11.28 -3.66 -11.74
CA LYS A 405 10.78 -4.13 -13.04
C LYS A 405 11.72 -3.78 -14.21
N ASN A 406 12.17 -2.53 -14.29
CA ASN A 406 13.02 -2.04 -15.37
C ASN A 406 14.44 -2.62 -15.35
N ASP A 407 15.03 -2.76 -14.16
CA ASP A 407 16.38 -3.36 -14.01
C ASP A 407 16.40 -4.83 -14.40
N ASN A 408 15.29 -5.55 -14.16
CA ASN A 408 15.12 -6.95 -14.54
C ASN A 408 14.95 -7.16 -16.05
N LEU A 409 14.32 -6.20 -16.75
CA LEU A 409 14.17 -6.24 -18.22
C LEU A 409 15.51 -6.01 -18.95
N LYS A 410 16.40 -5.15 -18.44
CA LYS A 410 17.69 -4.82 -19.10
C LYS A 410 18.79 -5.87 -18.93
N LYS A 411 18.82 -6.63 -17.82
CA LYS A 411 19.75 -7.76 -17.65
C LYS A 411 19.56 -8.87 -18.69
N GLU A 412 18.43 -8.84 -19.42
CA GLU A 412 18.09 -9.81 -20.44
C GLU A 412 18.63 -9.45 -21.84
N SER A 413 18.65 -8.15 -22.21
CA SER A 413 19.12 -7.72 -23.53
C SER A 413 20.63 -7.91 -23.73
N LYS A 414 21.42 -7.82 -22.65
CA LYS A 414 22.88 -8.07 -22.69
C LYS A 414 23.27 -9.56 -22.86
N ASN A 415 22.33 -10.50 -22.76
CA ASN A 415 22.61 -11.95 -22.72
C ASN A 415 22.20 -12.73 -24.00
N GLN A 416 21.87 -12.05 -25.11
CA GLN A 416 21.44 -12.69 -26.35
C GLN A 416 22.41 -12.40 -27.53
N VAL A 417 23.46 -13.21 -27.68
CA VAL A 417 24.21 -13.38 -28.94
C VAL A 417 24.42 -14.88 -29.16
N TYR A 418 23.94 -15.45 -30.28
CA TYR A 418 24.18 -16.85 -30.64
C TYR A 418 24.39 -17.06 -32.15
N ASN A 419 25.26 -18.00 -32.51
CA ASN A 419 25.87 -18.22 -33.83
C ASN A 419 25.07 -19.26 -34.70
N PRO A 420 24.85 -19.05 -36.01
CA PRO A 420 23.82 -19.78 -36.77
C PRO A 420 24.35 -20.87 -37.75
N LYS A 421 25.08 -21.89 -37.29
CA LYS A 421 25.65 -22.92 -38.20
C LYS A 421 25.20 -24.39 -38.04
N ASP A 422 24.11 -24.70 -37.35
CA ASP A 422 23.84 -26.10 -36.94
C ASP A 422 22.69 -26.87 -37.66
N TYR A 423 22.34 -26.62 -38.93
CA TYR A 423 21.28 -27.43 -39.58
C TYR A 423 21.47 -27.75 -41.08
N GLU A 424 21.68 -29.02 -41.40
CA GLU A 424 21.37 -29.67 -42.71
C GLU A 424 20.71 -31.06 -42.46
N LYS A 425 19.43 -31.23 -42.83
CA LYS A 425 18.79 -31.91 -44.01
C LYS A 425 18.60 -33.45 -43.92
N PHE A 426 17.35 -33.94 -44.05
CA PHE A 426 17.02 -35.34 -44.41
C PHE A 426 15.62 -35.50 -45.07
N ASN A 427 15.45 -36.55 -45.89
CA ASN A 427 14.49 -36.71 -47.00
C ASN A 427 13.28 -37.67 -46.69
N TYR A 428 12.13 -37.51 -47.38
CA TYR A 428 10.77 -37.95 -46.95
C TYR A 428 10.14 -39.19 -47.64
N SER A 429 10.85 -39.97 -48.45
CA SER A 429 10.18 -40.90 -49.40
C SER A 429 9.66 -42.26 -48.88
N LYS A 430 9.57 -42.50 -47.56
CA LYS A 430 9.06 -43.79 -47.00
C LYS A 430 7.80 -43.68 -46.12
N ILE A 431 7.22 -42.50 -45.94
CA ILE A 431 6.15 -42.25 -44.94
C ILE A 431 4.71 -42.37 -45.51
N ILE A 432 4.57 -42.32 -46.83
CA ILE A 432 3.26 -42.24 -47.52
C ILE A 432 2.36 -43.49 -47.33
N PRO A 433 2.86 -44.75 -47.30
CA PRO A 433 1.99 -45.92 -47.13
C PRO A 433 1.35 -46.03 -45.73
N LEU A 434 2.00 -45.46 -44.70
CA LEU A 434 1.55 -45.52 -43.31
C LEU A 434 0.41 -44.53 -43.01
N ILE A 435 0.39 -43.39 -43.70
CA ILE A 435 -0.63 -42.33 -43.54
C ILE A 435 -2.00 -42.79 -44.07
N ILE A 436 -2.03 -43.60 -45.13
CA ILE A 436 -3.27 -44.09 -45.76
C ILE A 436 -3.99 -45.13 -44.88
N PHE A 437 -3.24 -45.93 -44.12
CA PHE A 437 -3.79 -46.89 -43.15
C PHE A 437 -4.43 -46.19 -41.93
N LEU A 438 -3.82 -45.09 -41.47
CA LEU A 438 -4.32 -44.26 -40.36
C LEU A 438 -5.59 -43.46 -40.71
N LEU A 439 -5.75 -43.02 -41.96
CA LEU A 439 -6.94 -42.29 -42.43
C LEU A 439 -8.23 -43.13 -42.41
N LYS A 440 -8.12 -44.45 -42.63
CA LYS A 440 -9.27 -45.38 -42.62
C LYS A 440 -9.87 -45.59 -41.23
N ILE A 441 -9.05 -45.51 -40.18
CA ILE A 441 -9.49 -45.66 -38.77
C ILE A 441 -10.16 -44.39 -38.26
N ILE A 442 -9.72 -43.21 -38.73
CA ILE A 442 -10.26 -41.90 -38.33
C ILE A 442 -11.68 -41.68 -38.89
N GLY A 443 -11.97 -42.17 -40.10
CA GLY A 443 -13.29 -42.02 -40.74
C GLY A 443 -14.44 -42.77 -40.03
N HIS A 444 -14.14 -43.86 -39.32
CA HIS A 444 -15.16 -44.63 -38.60
C HIS A 444 -15.51 -44.03 -37.23
N LEU A 445 -14.63 -43.17 -36.70
CA LEU A 445 -14.78 -42.50 -35.40
C LEU A 445 -15.50 -41.15 -35.52
N SER A 446 -15.44 -40.50 -36.69
CA SER A 446 -16.06 -39.19 -36.93
C SER A 446 -17.58 -39.23 -37.06
N VAL A 447 -18.17 -40.34 -37.52
CA VAL A 447 -19.62 -40.47 -37.75
C VAL A 447 -20.40 -40.58 -36.43
N ASN A 448 -19.81 -41.17 -35.38
CA ASN A 448 -20.45 -41.29 -34.06
C ASN A 448 -20.36 -40.01 -33.20
N ILE A 449 -19.46 -39.09 -33.54
CA ILE A 449 -19.28 -37.82 -32.82
C ILE A 449 -20.22 -36.73 -33.38
N LEU A 450 -20.58 -36.81 -34.66
CA LEU A 450 -21.37 -35.79 -35.34
C LEU A 450 -22.82 -35.69 -34.80
N ILE A 451 -23.40 -36.79 -34.33
CA ILE A 451 -24.79 -36.84 -33.80
C ILE A 451 -24.90 -36.21 -32.40
N PHE A 452 -23.81 -36.06 -31.66
CA PHE A 452 -23.81 -35.50 -30.30
C PHE A 452 -23.53 -34.00 -30.24
N VAL A 453 -23.01 -33.40 -31.32
CA VAL A 453 -22.54 -32.01 -31.37
C VAL A 453 -23.64 -31.03 -31.79
N GLU A 454 -24.71 -31.49 -32.44
CA GLU A 454 -25.70 -30.61 -33.07
C GLU A 454 -26.70 -29.98 -32.09
N LEU A 455 -26.74 -30.39 -30.81
CA LEU A 455 -27.83 -30.01 -29.89
C LEU A 455 -27.50 -28.93 -28.84
N VAL A 456 -26.26 -28.45 -28.64
CA VAL A 456 -25.96 -27.60 -27.46
C VAL A 456 -25.05 -26.36 -27.63
N LEU A 457 -24.32 -26.11 -28.74
CA LEU A 457 -23.21 -25.13 -28.68
C LEU A 457 -23.05 -24.19 -29.89
N VAL A 458 -23.76 -23.04 -29.94
CA VAL A 458 -23.46 -22.02 -30.98
C VAL A 458 -23.02 -20.64 -30.47
N ALA A 459 -23.17 -20.25 -29.20
CA ALA A 459 -22.76 -18.90 -28.76
C ALA A 459 -21.44 -18.79 -27.95
N PRO A 460 -21.07 -19.71 -27.04
CA PRO A 460 -19.83 -19.58 -26.25
C PRO A 460 -18.59 -20.28 -26.86
N PHE A 461 -18.72 -20.95 -28.00
CA PHE A 461 -17.68 -21.82 -28.56
C PHE A 461 -16.51 -21.06 -29.21
N PHE A 462 -16.76 -19.89 -29.80
CA PHE A 462 -15.75 -19.23 -30.65
C PHE A 462 -14.56 -18.62 -29.89
N THR A 463 -14.74 -18.18 -28.65
CA THR A 463 -13.65 -17.64 -27.82
C THR A 463 -12.80 -18.74 -27.18
N ILE A 464 -13.43 -19.85 -26.79
CA ILE A 464 -12.74 -21.03 -26.25
C ILE A 464 -12.02 -21.81 -27.36
N MET A 465 -12.59 -21.91 -28.56
CA MET A 465 -11.96 -22.59 -29.71
C MET A 465 -10.62 -21.95 -30.10
N PHE A 466 -10.48 -20.64 -30.03
CA PHE A 466 -9.20 -19.96 -30.33
C PHE A 466 -8.11 -20.30 -29.31
N TYR A 467 -8.48 -20.40 -28.02
CA TYR A 467 -7.57 -20.79 -26.94
C TYR A 467 -7.29 -22.30 -26.94
N CYS A 468 -8.29 -23.14 -27.26
CA CYS A 468 -8.13 -24.58 -27.42
C CYS A 468 -7.27 -24.93 -28.63
N VAL A 469 -7.36 -24.21 -29.75
CA VAL A 469 -6.43 -24.38 -30.89
C VAL A 469 -5.01 -24.01 -30.48
N TYR A 470 -4.82 -22.95 -29.67
CA TYR A 470 -3.51 -22.57 -29.15
C TYR A 470 -2.94 -23.61 -28.18
N VAL A 471 -3.77 -24.17 -27.30
CA VAL A 471 -3.40 -25.24 -26.36
C VAL A 471 -3.16 -26.57 -27.09
N VAL A 472 -3.93 -26.89 -28.14
CA VAL A 472 -3.72 -28.06 -29.00
C VAL A 472 -2.44 -27.88 -29.82
N PHE A 473 -2.13 -26.69 -30.33
CA PHE A 473 -0.83 -26.40 -30.98
C PHE A 473 0.34 -26.50 -29.99
N PHE A 474 0.12 -26.11 -28.73
CA PHE A 474 1.10 -26.20 -27.64
C PHE A 474 1.31 -27.65 -27.19
N ILE A 475 0.24 -28.43 -27.04
CA ILE A 475 0.28 -29.88 -26.74
C ILE A 475 0.86 -30.64 -27.93
N TYR A 476 0.51 -30.31 -29.18
CA TYR A 476 1.11 -30.87 -30.39
C TYR A 476 2.61 -30.56 -30.45
N LYS A 477 3.03 -29.33 -30.10
CA LYS A 477 4.45 -28.98 -29.95
C LYS A 477 5.14 -29.78 -28.85
N ILE A 478 4.48 -30.00 -27.71
CA ILE A 478 4.99 -30.82 -26.60
C ILE A 478 5.07 -32.29 -27.01
N LEU A 479 4.07 -32.81 -27.72
CA LEU A 479 3.99 -34.20 -28.15
C LEU A 479 5.00 -34.50 -29.27
N THR A 480 5.14 -33.62 -30.27
CA THR A 480 6.23 -33.69 -31.24
C THR A 480 7.60 -33.52 -30.58
N PHE A 481 7.72 -32.73 -29.50
CA PHE A 481 8.95 -32.57 -28.73
C PHE A 481 9.32 -33.82 -27.91
N ILE A 482 8.34 -34.50 -27.30
CA ILE A 482 8.53 -35.77 -26.59
C ILE A 482 8.87 -36.87 -27.61
N LEU A 483 8.14 -36.99 -28.70
CA LEU A 483 8.39 -37.98 -29.76
C LEU A 483 9.75 -37.80 -30.45
N LYS A 484 10.21 -36.56 -30.65
CA LYS A 484 11.57 -36.28 -31.19
C LYS A 484 12.70 -36.72 -30.24
N SER A 485 12.38 -36.97 -28.96
CA SER A 485 13.33 -37.44 -27.95
C SER A 485 13.55 -38.96 -27.99
N PHE A 486 12.71 -39.71 -28.72
CA PHE A 486 12.81 -41.18 -28.85
C PHE A 486 13.42 -41.64 -30.19
N TYR A 487 13.97 -40.73 -31.02
CA TYR A 487 14.81 -41.13 -32.15
C TYR A 487 16.05 -41.89 -31.63
N PRO A 488 16.59 -42.88 -32.38
CA PRO A 488 17.68 -43.72 -31.90
C PRO A 488 18.96 -42.88 -31.75
N LEU A 489 19.16 -42.34 -30.55
CA LEU A 489 20.35 -41.64 -30.13
C LEU A 489 20.93 -42.41 -28.95
N ASP A 490 22.21 -42.72 -29.06
CA ASP A 490 23.03 -43.31 -28.01
C ASP A 490 22.78 -42.61 -26.66
N ILE A 491 22.62 -43.38 -25.56
CA ILE A 491 22.11 -42.89 -24.27
C ILE A 491 22.89 -41.66 -23.76
N ASN A 492 24.19 -41.60 -24.04
CA ASN A 492 25.06 -40.48 -23.70
C ASN A 492 24.69 -39.18 -24.43
N LYS A 493 24.27 -39.24 -25.71
CA LYS A 493 23.78 -38.07 -26.47
C LYS A 493 22.39 -37.63 -26.02
N PHE A 494 21.52 -38.56 -25.60
CA PHE A 494 20.21 -38.25 -25.02
C PHE A 494 20.35 -37.49 -23.69
N ILE A 495 21.24 -37.93 -22.80
CA ILE A 495 21.53 -37.26 -21.53
C ILE A 495 22.10 -35.85 -21.77
N ILE A 496 23.04 -35.69 -22.71
CA ILE A 496 23.61 -34.37 -23.06
C ILE A 496 22.54 -33.44 -23.63
N PHE A 497 21.67 -33.92 -24.52
CA PHE A 497 20.56 -33.15 -25.10
C PHE A 497 19.59 -32.64 -24.04
N TRP A 498 19.14 -33.51 -23.13
CA TRP A 498 18.28 -33.12 -22.02
C TRP A 498 18.99 -32.22 -21.03
N ARG A 499 20.27 -32.44 -20.72
CA ARG A 499 21.07 -31.56 -19.83
C ARG A 499 21.17 -30.14 -20.39
N ILE A 500 21.40 -29.97 -21.70
CA ILE A 500 21.46 -28.66 -22.36
C ILE A 500 20.08 -27.99 -22.37
N LYS A 501 19.01 -28.72 -22.70
CA LYS A 501 17.64 -28.17 -22.70
C LYS A 501 17.12 -27.86 -21.29
N PHE A 502 17.36 -28.72 -20.29
CA PHE A 502 17.03 -28.43 -18.90
C PHE A 502 17.83 -27.23 -18.40
N ASN A 503 19.11 -27.09 -18.75
CA ASN A 503 19.86 -25.88 -18.43
C ASN A 503 19.27 -24.64 -19.13
N LYS A 504 18.72 -24.76 -20.34
CA LYS A 504 18.02 -23.66 -21.03
C LYS A 504 16.67 -23.32 -20.38
N ILE A 505 15.90 -24.31 -19.94
CA ILE A 505 14.63 -24.14 -19.19
C ILE A 505 14.91 -23.58 -17.80
N LYS A 506 15.87 -24.13 -17.07
CA LYS A 506 16.37 -23.65 -15.78
C LYS A 506 16.86 -22.21 -15.90
N ARG A 507 17.63 -21.86 -16.94
CA ARG A 507 18.02 -20.47 -17.22
C ARG A 507 16.80 -19.59 -17.51
N LYS A 508 15.83 -20.04 -18.32
CA LYS A 508 14.57 -19.30 -18.55
C LYS A 508 13.74 -19.11 -17.28
N LEU A 509 13.66 -20.11 -16.40
CA LEU A 509 12.99 -20.05 -15.11
C LEU A 509 13.73 -19.12 -14.14
N ILE A 510 15.05 -19.18 -14.06
CA ILE A 510 15.88 -18.26 -13.25
C ILE A 510 15.79 -16.83 -13.80
N VAL A 511 15.72 -16.65 -15.12
CA VAL A 511 15.48 -15.33 -15.75
C VAL A 511 14.05 -14.84 -15.47
N SER A 512 13.05 -15.72 -15.51
CA SER A 512 11.65 -15.39 -15.19
C SER A 512 11.45 -15.07 -13.69
N GLY A 513 12.09 -15.82 -12.80
CA GLY A 513 12.11 -15.55 -11.37
C GLY A 513 12.83 -14.25 -11.05
N ARG A 514 13.91 -13.93 -11.78
CA ARG A 514 14.56 -12.62 -11.72
C ARG A 514 13.67 -11.48 -12.22
N LYS A 515 12.59 -11.72 -12.97
CA LYS A 515 11.60 -10.70 -13.38
C LYS A 515 10.44 -10.54 -12.40
N MET A 516 10.35 -11.38 -11.36
CA MET A 516 9.25 -11.31 -10.39
C MET A 516 9.39 -10.06 -9.52
N LEU A 517 8.25 -9.41 -9.30
CA LEU A 517 8.14 -8.31 -8.35
C LEU A 517 8.47 -8.84 -6.95
N ASP A 518 9.10 -8.01 -6.13
CA ASP A 518 9.27 -8.32 -4.72
C ASP A 518 7.88 -8.35 -4.06
N PHE A 519 7.42 -9.56 -3.73
CA PHE A 519 6.08 -9.81 -3.20
C PHE A 519 5.88 -9.10 -1.86
N THR A 520 6.93 -8.99 -1.04
CA THR A 520 6.89 -8.30 0.24
C THR A 520 6.62 -6.82 0.04
N LEU A 521 7.40 -6.16 -0.84
CA LEU A 521 7.20 -4.74 -1.16
C LEU A 521 5.83 -4.46 -1.78
N TRP A 522 5.33 -5.38 -2.60
CA TRP A 522 3.98 -5.29 -3.15
C TRP A 522 2.91 -5.37 -2.06
N SER A 523 3.02 -6.34 -1.16
CA SER A 523 2.10 -6.53 -0.04
C SER A 523 2.08 -5.31 0.88
N ASP A 524 3.24 -4.75 1.21
CA ASP A 524 3.36 -3.54 2.03
C ASP A 524 2.69 -2.33 1.38
N CYS A 525 2.87 -2.16 0.07
CA CYS A 525 2.23 -1.10 -0.70
C CYS A 525 0.70 -1.24 -0.72
N VAL A 526 0.19 -2.44 -1.00
CA VAL A 526 -1.25 -2.74 -0.98
C VAL A 526 -1.83 -2.52 0.41
N LEU A 527 -1.12 -2.93 1.47
CA LEU A 527 -1.54 -2.74 2.86
C LEU A 527 -1.69 -1.25 3.21
N LEU A 528 -0.69 -0.43 2.88
CA LEU A 528 -0.75 1.02 3.09
C LEU A 528 -1.92 1.66 2.33
N GLN A 529 -2.17 1.23 1.09
CA GLN A 529 -3.27 1.72 0.28
C GLN A 529 -4.63 1.35 0.89
N VAL A 530 -4.80 0.11 1.35
CA VAL A 530 -6.01 -0.34 2.06
C VAL A 530 -6.20 0.50 3.32
N TYR A 531 -5.16 0.74 4.13
CA TYR A 531 -5.28 1.58 5.32
C TYR A 531 -5.60 3.04 5.01
N ARG A 532 -5.03 3.64 3.97
CA ARG A 532 -5.42 5.00 3.54
C ARG A 532 -6.91 5.05 3.19
N ASN A 533 -7.37 4.05 2.45
CA ASN A 533 -8.73 4.00 1.94
C ASN A 533 -9.75 3.70 3.03
N THR A 534 -9.45 2.81 3.98
CA THR A 534 -10.40 2.37 5.02
C THR A 534 -10.31 3.17 6.33
N SER A 535 -9.12 3.66 6.68
CA SER A 535 -8.85 4.27 7.99
C SER A 535 -8.12 5.62 7.93
N ASN A 536 -7.77 6.08 6.73
CA ASN A 536 -6.89 7.23 6.53
C ASN A 536 -5.56 7.05 7.30
N HIS A 537 -4.98 5.85 7.24
CA HIS A 537 -3.82 5.42 8.02
C HIS A 537 -4.04 5.46 9.55
N HIS A 538 -5.17 4.91 9.99
CA HIS A 538 -5.58 4.84 11.40
C HIS A 538 -5.78 6.20 12.08
N THR A 539 -6.14 7.24 11.34
CA THR A 539 -6.41 8.59 11.89
C THR A 539 -7.90 8.91 11.96
N ASN A 540 -8.71 8.36 11.05
CA ASN A 540 -10.11 8.74 10.93
C ASN A 540 -11.05 7.65 11.51
N PHE A 541 -11.51 7.88 12.74
CA PHE A 541 -12.43 6.98 13.44
C PHE A 541 -13.71 6.70 12.65
N LEU A 542 -14.40 7.74 12.16
CA LEU A 542 -15.66 7.58 11.42
C LEU A 542 -15.47 6.77 10.15
N LYS A 543 -14.33 6.91 9.47
CA LYS A 543 -14.01 6.13 8.26
C LYS A 543 -13.88 4.65 8.60
N ILE A 544 -13.17 4.33 9.69
CA ILE A 544 -13.03 2.96 10.19
C ILE A 544 -14.39 2.39 10.58
N LEU A 545 -15.16 3.12 11.39
CA LEU A 545 -16.48 2.68 11.84
C LEU A 545 -17.42 2.36 10.67
N ASN A 546 -17.49 3.26 9.67
CA ASN A 546 -18.31 3.05 8.48
C ASN A 546 -17.87 1.81 7.69
N PHE A 547 -16.56 1.56 7.58
CA PHE A 547 -16.04 0.36 6.92
C PHE A 547 -16.37 -0.91 7.72
N THR A 548 -16.22 -0.88 9.04
CA THR A 548 -16.58 -1.99 9.93
C THR A 548 -18.05 -2.34 9.80
N ILE A 549 -18.95 -1.36 9.88
CA ILE A 549 -20.41 -1.57 9.75
C ILE A 549 -20.75 -2.16 8.39
N LEU A 550 -20.10 -1.70 7.32
CA LEU A 550 -20.27 -2.26 5.97
C LEU A 550 -19.90 -3.76 5.93
N MET A 551 -18.79 -4.16 6.54
CA MET A 551 -18.33 -5.54 6.56
C MET A 551 -19.23 -6.44 7.42
N ILE A 552 -19.70 -5.96 8.58
CA ILE A 552 -20.68 -6.69 9.42
C ILE A 552 -21.98 -6.91 8.64
N SER A 553 -22.47 -5.85 8.00
CA SER A 553 -23.73 -5.88 7.22
C SER A 553 -23.64 -6.85 6.05
N LEU A 554 -22.51 -6.84 5.33
CA LEU A 554 -22.27 -7.77 4.24
C LEU A 554 -22.25 -9.22 4.73
N TYR A 555 -21.57 -9.51 5.83
CA TYR A 555 -21.51 -10.86 6.38
C TYR A 555 -22.89 -11.37 6.79
N ALA A 556 -23.67 -10.56 7.51
CA ALA A 556 -25.03 -10.90 7.93
C ALA A 556 -25.96 -11.09 6.71
N PHE A 557 -25.90 -10.19 5.73
CA PHE A 557 -26.70 -10.28 4.51
C PHE A 557 -26.38 -11.54 3.71
N MET A 558 -25.10 -11.88 3.53
CA MET A 558 -24.69 -13.07 2.78
C MET A 558 -25.05 -14.35 3.52
N GLY A 559 -24.93 -14.37 4.85
CA GLY A 559 -25.43 -15.48 5.68
C GLY A 559 -26.94 -15.71 5.50
N PHE A 560 -27.72 -14.63 5.48
CA PHE A 560 -29.16 -14.71 5.20
C PHE A 560 -29.43 -15.23 3.78
N VAL A 561 -28.77 -14.69 2.76
CA VAL A 561 -28.91 -15.12 1.36
C VAL A 561 -28.62 -16.61 1.22
N PHE A 562 -27.46 -17.09 1.71
CA PHE A 562 -27.10 -18.51 1.62
C PHE A 562 -28.12 -19.41 2.32
N SER A 563 -28.66 -19.01 3.48
CA SER A 563 -29.66 -19.81 4.19
C SER A 563 -30.95 -20.04 3.38
N LYS A 564 -31.32 -19.08 2.53
CA LYS A 564 -32.53 -19.12 1.69
C LYS A 564 -32.29 -19.75 0.33
N THR A 565 -31.10 -19.57 -0.25
CA THR A 565 -30.79 -20.02 -1.61
C THR A 565 -30.13 -21.39 -1.67
N ILE A 566 -29.75 -22.02 -0.54
CA ILE A 566 -29.03 -23.30 -0.57
C ILE A 566 -29.77 -24.40 -1.35
N ASN A 567 -31.10 -24.49 -1.23
CA ASN A 567 -31.90 -25.49 -1.93
C ASN A 567 -31.85 -25.28 -3.45
N PHE A 568 -31.84 -24.01 -3.87
CA PHE A 568 -31.67 -23.64 -5.26
C PHE A 568 -30.24 -23.97 -5.74
N ILE A 569 -29.21 -23.69 -4.94
CA ILE A 569 -27.82 -24.04 -5.28
C ILE A 569 -27.65 -25.56 -5.42
N LEU A 570 -28.26 -26.34 -4.52
CA LEU A 570 -28.21 -27.81 -4.55
C LEU A 570 -28.93 -28.43 -5.76
N SER A 571 -29.83 -27.69 -6.42
CA SER A 571 -30.50 -28.16 -7.64
C SER A 571 -29.57 -28.19 -8.87
N PHE A 572 -28.44 -27.49 -8.81
CA PHE A 572 -27.48 -27.46 -9.91
C PHE A 572 -26.54 -28.68 -9.86
N ASN A 573 -26.24 -29.23 -11.03
CA ASN A 573 -25.22 -30.27 -11.14
C ASN A 573 -23.83 -29.71 -10.78
N SER A 574 -22.94 -30.58 -10.29
CA SER A 574 -21.57 -30.22 -9.90
C SER A 574 -20.81 -29.51 -11.02
N VAL A 575 -20.99 -29.96 -12.28
CA VAL A 575 -20.37 -29.35 -13.46
C VAL A 575 -20.81 -27.89 -13.66
N SER A 576 -22.10 -27.56 -13.47
CA SER A 576 -22.59 -26.18 -13.60
C SER A 576 -22.03 -25.26 -12.50
N ILE A 577 -21.91 -25.74 -11.26
CA ILE A 577 -21.33 -24.97 -10.15
C ILE A 577 -19.85 -24.71 -10.39
N ILE A 578 -19.14 -25.69 -10.96
CA ILE A 578 -17.74 -25.54 -11.36
C ILE A 578 -17.59 -24.44 -12.43
N ILE A 579 -18.42 -24.46 -13.49
CA ILE A 579 -18.39 -23.44 -14.54
C ILE A 579 -18.68 -22.04 -13.96
N ALA A 580 -19.69 -21.92 -13.09
CA ALA A 580 -20.01 -20.66 -12.43
C ALA A 580 -18.83 -20.15 -11.56
N SER A 581 -18.14 -21.04 -10.86
CA SER A 581 -16.94 -20.71 -10.08
C SER A 581 -15.83 -20.10 -10.95
N TYR A 582 -15.61 -20.64 -12.15
CA TYR A 582 -14.65 -20.08 -13.11
C TYR A 582 -15.02 -18.68 -13.58
N ILE A 583 -16.32 -18.44 -13.85
CA ILE A 583 -16.80 -17.11 -14.24
C ILE A 583 -16.57 -16.10 -13.12
N ILE A 584 -16.88 -16.45 -11.87
CA ILE A 584 -16.63 -15.60 -10.70
C ILE A 584 -15.15 -15.25 -10.58
N LEU A 585 -14.28 -16.25 -10.75
CA LEU A 585 -12.84 -16.05 -10.66
C LEU A 585 -12.27 -15.19 -11.80
N LEU A 586 -12.86 -15.28 -13.00
CA LEU A 586 -12.56 -14.39 -14.12
C LEU A 586 -13.02 -12.94 -13.85
N VAL A 587 -14.22 -12.75 -13.30
CA VAL A 587 -14.71 -11.42 -12.90
C VAL A 587 -13.80 -10.82 -11.82
N PHE A 588 -13.39 -11.62 -10.84
CA PHE A 588 -12.39 -11.22 -9.84
C PHE A 588 -11.07 -10.79 -10.49
N ALA A 589 -10.61 -11.53 -11.50
CA ALA A 589 -9.43 -11.17 -12.29
C ALA A 589 -9.58 -9.77 -12.93
N LEU A 590 -10.71 -9.53 -13.59
CA LEU A 590 -11.02 -8.29 -14.28
C LEU A 590 -11.15 -7.10 -13.32
N MET A 591 -11.71 -7.30 -12.12
CA MET A 591 -11.81 -6.22 -11.11
C MET A 591 -10.43 -5.78 -10.60
N LEU A 592 -9.50 -6.72 -10.40
CA LEU A 592 -8.14 -6.41 -9.97
C LEU A 592 -7.29 -5.74 -11.06
N VAL A 593 -7.58 -6.03 -12.33
CA VAL A 593 -6.93 -5.39 -13.50
C VAL A 593 -7.16 -3.87 -13.55
N ASN A 594 -8.25 -3.37 -12.97
CA ASN A 594 -8.57 -1.93 -12.91
C ASN A 594 -7.88 -1.15 -11.78
N VAL A 595 -7.13 -1.81 -10.89
CA VAL A 595 -6.41 -1.15 -9.79
C VAL A 595 -5.06 -0.63 -10.29
N LYS A 596 -4.97 0.68 -10.58
CA LYS A 596 -3.78 1.47 -11.03
C LYS A 596 -2.85 0.79 -12.07
N LYS A 597 -2.63 1.49 -13.20
CA LYS A 597 -1.86 1.06 -14.39
C LYS A 597 -0.49 0.39 -14.15
N GLN A 598 0.17 0.63 -13.01
CA GLN A 598 1.49 0.06 -12.66
C GLN A 598 1.46 -1.36 -12.06
N LEU A 599 0.32 -1.81 -11.49
CA LEU A 599 0.17 -3.13 -10.83
C LEU A 599 -0.39 -4.22 -11.79
N TYR A 600 -0.78 -3.80 -12.99
CA TYR A 600 -1.52 -4.53 -14.03
C TYR A 600 -0.93 -5.90 -14.44
N GLN A 601 0.41 -6.01 -14.57
CA GLN A 601 1.03 -7.20 -15.16
C GLN A 601 1.16 -8.40 -14.20
N TYR A 602 1.16 -8.17 -12.88
CA TYR A 602 1.52 -9.21 -11.91
C TYR A 602 0.33 -9.70 -11.09
N GLY A 603 -0.68 -8.85 -10.87
CA GLY A 603 -2.00 -9.30 -10.42
C GLY A 603 -2.54 -10.38 -11.36
N PHE A 604 -2.38 -10.21 -12.66
CA PHE A 604 -2.75 -11.21 -13.67
C PHE A 604 -2.06 -12.57 -13.46
N ILE A 605 -0.75 -12.59 -13.15
CA ILE A 605 0.01 -13.84 -12.94
C ILE A 605 -0.40 -14.50 -11.62
N LEU A 606 -0.55 -13.73 -10.54
CA LEU A 606 -1.01 -14.25 -9.25
C LEU A 606 -2.42 -14.83 -9.35
N ILE A 607 -3.31 -14.15 -10.08
CA ILE A 607 -4.66 -14.63 -10.39
C ILE A 607 -4.60 -15.90 -11.25
N PHE A 608 -3.75 -15.95 -12.29
CA PHE A 608 -3.61 -17.16 -13.12
C PHE A 608 -3.06 -18.35 -12.32
N MET A 609 -2.18 -18.10 -11.34
CA MET A 609 -1.68 -19.12 -10.40
C MET A 609 -2.74 -19.54 -9.38
N LEU A 610 -3.58 -18.62 -8.89
CA LEU A 610 -4.73 -18.91 -8.03
C LEU A 610 -5.82 -19.69 -8.77
N CYS A 611 -6.12 -19.29 -10.02
CA CYS A 611 -6.98 -20.05 -10.94
C CYS A 611 -6.40 -21.43 -11.20
N GLY A 612 -5.11 -21.53 -11.50
CA GLY A 612 -4.41 -22.80 -11.71
C GLY A 612 -4.44 -23.70 -10.48
N ALA A 613 -4.12 -23.17 -9.29
CA ALA A 613 -4.20 -23.91 -8.03
C ALA A 613 -5.64 -24.34 -7.69
N PHE A 614 -6.63 -23.48 -7.99
CA PHE A 614 -8.05 -23.80 -7.86
C PHE A 614 -8.47 -24.91 -8.83
N THR A 615 -8.00 -24.87 -10.09
CA THR A 615 -8.26 -25.92 -11.07
C THR A 615 -7.66 -27.25 -10.65
N ILE A 616 -6.43 -27.25 -10.13
CA ILE A 616 -5.73 -28.44 -9.63
C ILE A 616 -6.44 -28.97 -8.38
N SER A 617 -6.86 -28.10 -7.46
CA SER A 617 -7.65 -28.46 -6.28
C SER A 617 -8.99 -29.11 -6.67
N MET A 618 -9.69 -28.57 -7.66
CA MET A 618 -10.98 -29.08 -8.11
C MET A 618 -10.86 -30.38 -8.94
N ILE A 619 -9.73 -30.59 -9.64
CA ILE A 619 -9.44 -31.83 -10.39
C ILE A 619 -8.97 -32.95 -9.46
N LEU A 620 -8.22 -32.63 -8.40
CA LEU A 620 -7.78 -33.61 -7.39
C LEU A 620 -8.87 -33.95 -6.35
N PHE A 621 -9.91 -33.14 -6.18
CA PHE A 621 -11.02 -33.38 -5.24
C PHE A 621 -12.38 -33.52 -5.94
N LEU A 622 -12.77 -34.76 -6.23
CA LEU A 622 -14.16 -35.19 -6.46
C LEU A 622 -14.93 -35.32 -5.12
N SER A 623 -14.76 -34.40 -4.17
CA SER A 623 -15.44 -34.46 -2.86
C SER A 623 -16.78 -33.72 -2.84
N SER A 624 -17.59 -34.01 -1.84
CA SER A 624 -18.89 -33.40 -1.52
C SER A 624 -18.84 -31.91 -1.13
N GLU A 625 -17.66 -31.27 -1.08
CA GLU A 625 -17.47 -29.94 -0.46
C GLU A 625 -17.41 -28.76 -1.45
N TYR A 626 -17.57 -28.99 -2.76
CA TYR A 626 -17.48 -27.95 -3.80
C TYR A 626 -18.49 -26.80 -3.65
N ILE A 627 -19.65 -27.04 -3.03
CA ILE A 627 -20.68 -26.03 -2.79
C ILE A 627 -20.22 -24.98 -1.79
N SER A 628 -19.53 -25.41 -0.72
CA SER A 628 -18.98 -24.51 0.30
C SER A 628 -17.94 -23.57 -0.29
N ILE A 629 -17.08 -24.10 -1.16
CA ILE A 629 -16.06 -23.33 -1.89
C ILE A 629 -16.70 -22.30 -2.81
N PHE A 630 -17.73 -22.68 -3.56
CA PHE A 630 -18.47 -21.77 -4.44
C PHE A 630 -19.10 -20.61 -3.65
N CYS A 631 -19.75 -20.90 -2.53
CA CYS A 631 -20.33 -19.86 -1.67
C CYS A 631 -19.27 -18.95 -1.05
N PHE A 632 -18.11 -19.51 -0.65
CA PHE A 632 -16.98 -18.72 -0.19
C PHE A 632 -16.47 -17.75 -1.27
N LEU A 633 -16.34 -18.19 -2.53
CA LEU A 633 -15.93 -17.33 -3.65
C LEU A 633 -16.93 -16.20 -3.91
N ILE A 634 -18.23 -16.49 -3.84
CA ILE A 634 -19.29 -15.48 -3.95
C ILE A 634 -19.16 -14.44 -2.82
N TYR A 635 -18.95 -14.89 -1.58
CA TYR A 635 -18.75 -14.01 -0.44
C TYR A 635 -17.50 -13.12 -0.61
N PHE A 636 -16.38 -13.72 -1.00
CA PHE A 636 -15.13 -13.00 -1.23
C PHE A 636 -15.27 -11.94 -2.34
N LEU A 637 -15.95 -12.27 -3.45
CA LEU A 637 -16.28 -11.30 -4.50
C LEU A 637 -17.14 -10.15 -3.94
N GLY A 638 -18.13 -10.48 -3.10
CA GLY A 638 -18.95 -9.49 -2.39
C GLY A 638 -18.11 -8.51 -1.57
N VAL A 639 -17.14 -9.00 -0.79
CA VAL A 639 -16.24 -8.15 0.03
C VAL A 639 -15.51 -7.12 -0.84
N LEU A 640 -15.03 -7.53 -2.01
CA LEU A 640 -14.28 -6.66 -2.92
C LEU A 640 -15.18 -5.62 -3.58
N ILE A 641 -16.36 -6.03 -4.04
CA ILE A 641 -17.35 -5.10 -4.61
C ILE A 641 -17.73 -4.03 -3.57
N PHE A 642 -17.99 -4.44 -2.33
CA PHE A 642 -18.32 -3.52 -1.24
C PHE A 642 -17.13 -2.62 -0.86
N TYR A 643 -15.90 -3.12 -0.90
CA TYR A 643 -14.70 -2.29 -0.76
C TYR A 643 -14.60 -1.24 -1.88
N LEU A 644 -14.87 -1.62 -3.14
CA LEU A 644 -14.90 -0.70 -4.28
C LEU A 644 -15.99 0.37 -4.14
N PHE A 645 -17.16 -0.03 -3.65
CA PHE A 645 -18.24 0.89 -3.31
C PHE A 645 -17.85 1.86 -2.19
N PHE A 646 -17.11 1.38 -1.19
CA PHE A 646 -16.62 2.21 -0.09
C PHE A 646 -15.62 3.29 -0.54
N ILE A 647 -14.75 2.98 -1.51
CA ILE A 647 -13.75 3.93 -2.05
C ILE A 647 -14.29 4.79 -3.19
N CYS A 648 -15.54 4.59 -3.62
CA CYS A 648 -16.16 5.39 -4.67
C CYS A 648 -16.17 6.87 -4.28
N LYS A 649 -15.96 7.77 -5.26
CA LYS A 649 -15.95 9.24 -5.03
C LYS A 649 -17.33 9.88 -5.24
N ILE A 650 -18.31 9.15 -5.76
CA ILE A 650 -19.65 9.66 -6.06
C ILE A 650 -20.44 9.79 -4.75
N LYS A 651 -20.64 11.03 -4.26
CA LYS A 651 -21.26 11.32 -2.95
C LYS A 651 -22.62 10.62 -2.75
N LEU A 652 -23.50 10.67 -3.75
CA LEU A 652 -24.83 10.04 -3.68
C LEU A 652 -24.74 8.52 -3.50
N PHE A 653 -23.84 7.88 -4.23
CA PHE A 653 -23.65 6.44 -4.17
C PHE A 653 -23.09 5.99 -2.81
N ILE A 654 -22.11 6.73 -2.28
CA ILE A 654 -21.56 6.51 -0.92
C ILE A 654 -22.67 6.61 0.12
N PHE A 655 -23.55 7.61 0.01
CA PHE A 655 -24.68 7.80 0.91
C PHE A 655 -25.62 6.60 0.87
N LEU A 656 -26.05 6.14 -0.32
CA LEU A 656 -26.94 4.99 -0.47
C LEU A 656 -26.33 3.71 0.11
N VAL A 657 -25.09 3.39 -0.23
CA VAL A 657 -24.40 2.18 0.27
C VAL A 657 -24.31 2.20 1.79
N ARG A 658 -23.97 3.35 2.39
CA ARG A 658 -23.95 3.49 3.85
C ARG A 658 -25.35 3.35 4.43
N PHE A 659 -26.34 4.04 3.88
CA PHE A 659 -27.73 3.97 4.37
C PHE A 659 -28.23 2.52 4.44
N PHE A 660 -28.09 1.76 3.36
CA PHE A 660 -28.48 0.35 3.34
C PHE A 660 -27.64 -0.51 4.31
N ALA A 661 -26.33 -0.27 4.42
CA ALA A 661 -25.49 -0.96 5.39
C ALA A 661 -25.97 -0.70 6.83
N TYR A 662 -26.23 0.54 7.21
CA TYR A 662 -26.75 0.86 8.54
C TYR A 662 -28.13 0.23 8.81
N MET A 663 -29.02 0.18 7.81
CA MET A 663 -30.31 -0.51 7.94
C MET A 663 -30.12 -2.02 8.18
N ILE A 664 -29.25 -2.67 7.42
CA ILE A 664 -28.93 -4.10 7.60
C ILE A 664 -28.26 -4.34 8.96
N PHE A 665 -27.37 -3.44 9.38
CA PHE A 665 -26.70 -3.52 10.68
C PHE A 665 -27.70 -3.44 11.84
N ILE A 666 -28.64 -2.48 11.80
CA ILE A 666 -29.72 -2.36 12.80
C ILE A 666 -30.58 -3.62 12.80
N ALA A 667 -30.98 -4.12 11.63
CA ALA A 667 -31.74 -5.36 11.52
C ALA A 667 -30.97 -6.56 12.10
N THR A 668 -29.65 -6.60 11.92
CA THR A 668 -28.77 -7.65 12.46
C THR A 668 -28.71 -7.59 13.98
N ILE A 669 -28.58 -6.40 14.58
CA ILE A 669 -28.61 -6.22 16.05
C ILE A 669 -29.92 -6.76 16.64
N ILE A 670 -31.05 -6.46 16.00
CA ILE A 670 -32.37 -6.85 16.48
C ILE A 670 -32.63 -8.35 16.31
N THR A 671 -32.26 -8.92 15.16
CA THR A 671 -32.64 -10.30 14.81
C THR A 671 -31.64 -11.35 15.29
N LYS A 672 -30.34 -11.15 15.03
CA LYS A 672 -29.26 -12.09 15.35
C LYS A 672 -27.96 -11.33 15.65
N PRO A 673 -27.78 -10.78 16.87
CA PRO A 673 -26.61 -9.96 17.21
C PRO A 673 -25.28 -10.75 17.16
N GLN A 674 -25.36 -12.08 17.17
CA GLN A 674 -24.23 -12.99 17.09
C GLN A 674 -23.38 -12.81 15.81
N PHE A 675 -23.95 -12.29 14.71
CA PHE A 675 -23.19 -11.98 13.49
C PHE A 675 -22.16 -10.87 13.67
N ILE A 676 -22.28 -10.05 14.71
CA ILE A 676 -21.33 -8.96 15.01
C ILE A 676 -20.01 -9.52 15.54
N ASN A 677 -20.05 -10.62 16.29
CA ASN A 677 -18.85 -11.23 16.83
C ASN A 677 -18.12 -12.01 15.73
N PRO A 678 -16.86 -11.63 15.38
CA PRO A 678 -16.12 -12.27 14.31
C PRO A 678 -15.94 -13.78 14.52
N PHE A 679 -15.82 -14.20 15.78
CA PHE A 679 -15.43 -15.56 16.14
C PHE A 679 -16.61 -16.52 16.31
N THR A 680 -17.85 -16.03 16.36
CA THR A 680 -19.02 -16.91 16.55
C THR A 680 -19.17 -17.90 15.41
N GLY A 681 -18.93 -17.51 14.15
CA GLY A 681 -19.02 -18.44 13.03
C GLY A 681 -17.94 -19.53 13.04
N VAL A 682 -16.78 -19.26 13.65
CA VAL A 682 -15.66 -20.19 13.73
C VAL A 682 -15.87 -21.21 14.86
N PHE A 683 -16.22 -20.75 16.06
CA PHE A 683 -16.29 -21.59 17.26
C PHE A 683 -17.70 -22.01 17.66
N SER A 684 -18.75 -21.43 17.07
CA SER A 684 -20.14 -21.67 17.45
C SER A 684 -21.09 -21.47 16.25
N SER A 685 -20.79 -22.10 15.11
CA SER A 685 -21.58 -21.99 13.88
C SER A 685 -23.08 -22.26 14.08
N ASP A 686 -23.40 -23.15 15.00
CA ASP A 686 -24.76 -23.62 15.29
C ASP A 686 -25.62 -22.54 15.97
N LYS A 687 -24.99 -21.50 16.51
CA LYS A 687 -25.71 -20.33 17.03
C LYS A 687 -26.20 -19.43 15.88
N LEU A 688 -25.40 -19.31 14.81
CA LEU A 688 -25.72 -18.46 13.67
C LEU A 688 -26.80 -19.06 12.76
N TYR A 689 -26.89 -20.39 12.70
CA TYR A 689 -27.84 -21.11 11.87
C TYR A 689 -28.67 -22.08 12.71
N GLU A 690 -29.99 -21.96 12.60
CA GLU A 690 -30.92 -22.86 13.26
C GLU A 690 -31.06 -24.13 12.41
N SER A 691 -30.79 -25.28 13.01
CA SER A 691 -30.79 -26.57 12.31
C SER A 691 -32.18 -26.86 11.72
N LYS A 692 -32.24 -27.07 10.40
CA LYS A 692 -33.47 -27.56 9.77
C LYS A 692 -33.73 -29.01 10.15
N PHE A 693 -32.69 -29.77 10.51
CA PHE A 693 -32.82 -31.15 10.98
C PHE A 693 -33.64 -31.23 12.26
N GLU A 694 -33.38 -30.35 13.23
CA GLU A 694 -34.16 -30.30 14.48
C GLU A 694 -35.64 -29.96 14.23
N LYS A 695 -35.93 -29.02 13.32
CA LYS A 695 -37.31 -28.72 12.90
C LYS A 695 -37.97 -29.92 12.22
N ARG A 696 -37.27 -30.56 11.28
CA ARG A 696 -37.79 -31.71 10.55
C ARG A 696 -38.05 -32.89 11.47
N LEU A 697 -37.24 -33.07 12.51
CA LEU A 697 -37.42 -34.09 13.55
C LEU A 697 -38.70 -33.86 14.38
N ASN A 698 -39.13 -32.60 14.54
CA ASN A 698 -40.36 -32.27 15.23
C ASN A 698 -41.63 -32.53 14.39
N ASP A 699 -41.51 -32.54 13.06
CA ASP A 699 -42.62 -32.82 12.14
C ASP A 699 -42.88 -34.33 11.94
N LEU A 700 -42.00 -35.20 12.45
CA LEU A 700 -42.13 -36.65 12.32
C LEU A 700 -43.15 -37.22 13.31
N ASN A 701 -43.82 -38.30 12.88
CA ASN A 701 -44.68 -39.06 13.79
C ASN A 701 -43.86 -39.86 14.81
N THR A 702 -44.51 -40.24 15.93
CA THR A 702 -43.88 -40.96 17.04
C THR A 702 -43.19 -42.26 16.59
N SER A 703 -43.79 -43.00 15.66
CA SER A 703 -43.21 -44.22 15.10
C SER A 703 -41.90 -43.96 14.33
N ALA A 704 -41.84 -42.92 13.50
CA ALA A 704 -40.64 -42.58 12.74
C ALA A 704 -39.50 -42.14 13.67
N ILE A 705 -39.82 -41.39 14.74
CA ILE A 705 -38.83 -40.97 15.74
C ILE A 705 -38.23 -42.20 16.43
N MET A 706 -39.05 -43.14 16.90
CA MET A 706 -38.55 -44.36 17.54
C MET A 706 -37.69 -45.22 16.62
N ILE A 707 -38.12 -45.40 15.37
CA ILE A 707 -37.34 -46.11 14.36
C ILE A 707 -35.98 -45.45 14.15
N LEU A 708 -35.91 -44.11 14.08
CA LEU A 708 -34.64 -43.39 13.95
C LEU A 708 -33.76 -43.51 15.20
N THR A 709 -34.36 -43.49 16.39
CA THR A 709 -33.65 -43.71 17.66
C THR A 709 -33.03 -45.10 17.71
N ASP A 710 -33.81 -46.13 17.39
CA ASP A 710 -33.35 -47.52 17.34
C ASP A 710 -32.22 -47.70 16.31
N ILE A 711 -32.39 -47.16 15.09
CA ILE A 711 -31.33 -47.18 14.05
C ILE A 711 -30.07 -46.45 14.51
N SER A 712 -30.20 -45.32 15.20
CA SER A 712 -29.04 -44.56 15.71
C SER A 712 -28.24 -45.33 16.77
N GLN A 713 -28.86 -46.33 17.40
CA GLN A 713 -28.29 -47.19 18.44
C GLN A 713 -27.93 -48.60 17.93
N ASP A 714 -27.95 -48.85 16.62
CA ASP A 714 -27.75 -50.16 15.99
C ASP A 714 -28.80 -51.22 16.37
N ASN A 715 -29.98 -50.81 16.83
CA ASN A 715 -31.11 -51.69 17.10
C ASN A 715 -32.01 -51.80 15.86
N PHE A 716 -32.03 -52.97 15.22
CA PHE A 716 -32.81 -53.21 13.99
C PHE A 716 -34.09 -54.03 14.21
N ASN A 717 -34.47 -54.25 15.48
CA ASN A 717 -35.75 -54.85 15.85
C ASN A 717 -36.85 -53.79 15.85
N LEU A 718 -37.29 -53.41 14.65
CA LEU A 718 -38.13 -52.24 14.46
C LEU A 718 -39.59 -52.51 14.88
N PRO A 719 -40.20 -51.60 15.67
CA PRO A 719 -41.57 -51.77 16.12
C PRO A 719 -42.54 -51.72 14.94
N SER A 720 -43.42 -52.72 14.85
CA SER A 720 -44.38 -52.90 13.75
C SER A 720 -45.75 -52.22 13.98
N LYS A 721 -45.95 -51.58 15.14
CA LYS A 721 -47.20 -50.88 15.52
C LYS A 721 -46.91 -49.61 16.32
N ASP A 722 -47.86 -48.67 16.25
CA ASP A 722 -47.84 -47.43 17.03
C ASP A 722 -47.77 -47.72 18.53
N GLN A 723 -46.73 -47.18 19.17
CA GLN A 723 -46.56 -47.22 20.62
C GLN A 723 -47.10 -45.90 21.22
N ASN A 724 -47.89 -46.00 22.29
CA ASN A 724 -48.29 -44.85 23.09
C ASN A 724 -47.11 -44.45 24.00
N ILE A 725 -46.31 -43.47 23.56
CA ILE A 725 -45.09 -43.02 24.24
C ILE A 725 -45.35 -41.68 24.94
N SER A 726 -44.79 -41.48 26.12
CA SER A 726 -44.91 -40.22 26.85
C SER A 726 -44.12 -39.10 26.16
N LEU A 727 -44.55 -37.84 26.34
CA LEU A 727 -43.86 -36.67 25.77
C LEU A 727 -42.39 -36.57 26.24
N THR A 728 -42.10 -37.02 27.46
CA THR A 728 -40.75 -37.02 28.06
C THR A 728 -39.83 -38.04 27.38
N GLU A 729 -40.33 -39.25 27.11
CA GLU A 729 -39.59 -40.29 26.37
C GLU A 729 -39.36 -39.87 24.91
N LEU A 730 -40.35 -39.24 24.28
CA LEU A 730 -40.23 -38.72 22.91
C LEU A 730 -39.16 -37.64 22.79
N ASN A 731 -39.08 -36.70 23.74
CA ASN A 731 -38.06 -35.67 23.75
C ASN A 731 -36.66 -36.24 24.02
N SER A 732 -36.56 -37.29 24.84
CA SER A 732 -35.31 -38.00 25.09
C SER A 732 -34.81 -38.74 23.85
N ALA A 733 -35.73 -39.39 23.12
CA ALA A 733 -35.47 -40.05 21.83
C ALA A 733 -34.96 -39.05 20.79
N LYS A 734 -35.58 -37.86 20.68
CA LYS A 734 -35.12 -36.78 19.80
C LYS A 734 -33.72 -36.27 20.15
N ALA A 735 -33.42 -36.06 21.43
CA ALA A 735 -32.09 -35.63 21.87
C ALA A 735 -31.01 -36.65 21.50
N LEU A 736 -31.33 -37.94 21.59
CA LEU A 736 -30.43 -39.04 21.24
C LEU A 736 -30.16 -39.12 19.73
N ILE A 737 -31.19 -38.89 18.91
CA ILE A 737 -31.06 -38.78 17.45
C ILE A 737 -30.14 -37.61 17.08
N ILE A 738 -30.28 -36.45 17.74
CA ILE A 738 -29.42 -35.27 17.49
C ILE A 738 -27.96 -35.58 17.86
N ALA A 739 -27.72 -36.25 18.99
CA ALA A 739 -26.38 -36.63 19.42
C ALA A 739 -25.70 -37.62 18.46
N ASN A 740 -26.47 -38.51 17.82
CA ASN A 740 -25.97 -39.54 16.90
C ASN A 740 -26.14 -39.18 15.41
N LYS A 741 -26.27 -37.88 15.07
CA LYS A 741 -26.54 -37.38 13.71
C LYS A 741 -25.58 -37.91 12.63
N GLU A 742 -24.28 -37.95 12.88
CA GLU A 742 -23.28 -38.41 11.89
C GLU A 742 -23.40 -39.91 11.59
N LYS A 743 -23.64 -40.71 12.62
CA LYS A 743 -23.87 -42.15 12.47
C LYS A 743 -25.17 -42.41 11.70
N LEU A 744 -26.22 -41.66 12.01
CA LEU A 744 -27.49 -41.73 11.30
C LEU A 744 -27.32 -41.35 9.81
N LYS A 745 -26.55 -40.29 9.51
CA LYS A 745 -26.20 -39.89 8.14
C LYS A 745 -25.50 -41.03 7.39
N GLU A 746 -24.48 -41.64 8.00
CA GLU A 746 -23.74 -42.74 7.40
C GLU A 746 -24.67 -43.90 7.06
N ILE A 747 -25.52 -44.32 8.01
CA ILE A 747 -26.49 -45.39 7.82
C ILE A 747 -27.47 -45.03 6.70
N LEU A 748 -28.16 -43.89 6.81
CA LEU A 748 -29.17 -43.47 5.81
C LEU A 748 -28.55 -43.28 4.41
N SER A 749 -27.34 -42.73 4.31
CA SER A 749 -26.64 -42.53 3.04
C SER A 749 -26.26 -43.82 2.33
N LYS A 750 -26.03 -44.89 3.11
CA LYS A 750 -25.76 -46.22 2.58
C LYS A 750 -27.07 -46.95 2.21
N VAL A 751 -28.20 -46.70 2.91
CA VAL A 751 -29.52 -47.33 2.64
C VAL A 751 -30.20 -46.74 1.39
N TYR A 752 -30.16 -45.41 1.24
CA TYR A 752 -31.00 -44.69 0.27
C TYR A 752 -30.23 -44.13 -0.95
N ASN A 753 -29.01 -44.62 -1.24
CA ASN A 753 -28.23 -44.15 -2.39
C ASN A 753 -28.79 -44.69 -3.73
N ASP A 754 -29.38 -43.82 -4.54
CA ASP A 754 -30.23 -44.17 -5.70
C ASP A 754 -29.49 -44.73 -6.94
N LYS A 755 -28.19 -45.03 -6.87
CA LYS A 755 -27.41 -45.49 -8.04
C LYS A 755 -27.74 -46.94 -8.50
N TYR A 756 -28.51 -47.73 -7.74
CA TYR A 756 -28.70 -49.18 -7.98
C TYR A 756 -30.11 -49.74 -7.70
N VAL A 757 -31.21 -48.99 -7.86
CA VAL A 757 -32.53 -49.47 -7.38
C VAL A 757 -33.67 -49.26 -8.39
N SER A 758 -33.69 -50.09 -9.44
CA SER A 758 -34.84 -50.30 -10.35
C SER A 758 -35.58 -51.58 -10.01
N ASP A 759 -34.84 -52.70 -9.92
CA ASP A 759 -35.45 -54.03 -9.90
C ASP A 759 -35.93 -54.45 -8.51
N TYR A 760 -35.25 -53.95 -7.46
CA TYR A 760 -35.63 -54.13 -6.06
C TYR A 760 -36.92 -53.37 -5.66
N LYS A 761 -37.21 -52.22 -6.29
CA LYS A 761 -38.45 -51.43 -6.05
C LYS A 761 -39.71 -52.15 -6.54
N LYS A 762 -39.61 -52.97 -7.61
CA LYS A 762 -40.75 -53.75 -8.14
C LYS A 762 -41.18 -54.89 -7.21
N VAL A 763 -40.22 -55.67 -6.73
CA VAL A 763 -40.44 -56.81 -5.83
C VAL A 763 -41.09 -56.37 -4.51
N LEU A 764 -40.66 -55.22 -4.02
CA LEU A 764 -41.07 -54.73 -2.70
C LEU A 764 -42.49 -54.13 -2.70
N ASN A 765 -42.89 -53.48 -3.79
CA ASN A 765 -44.27 -53.01 -3.99
C ASN A 765 -45.28 -54.17 -4.05
N GLU A 766 -44.87 -55.36 -4.50
CA GLU A 766 -45.73 -56.55 -4.47
C GLU A 766 -45.84 -57.17 -3.07
N LEU A 767 -44.78 -57.10 -2.25
CA LEU A 767 -44.79 -57.56 -0.85
C LEU A 767 -45.60 -56.65 0.09
N GLU A 768 -45.65 -55.34 -0.17
CA GLU A 768 -46.42 -54.38 0.66
C GLU A 768 -47.95 -54.57 0.52
N ASN A 769 -48.41 -55.08 -0.62
CA ASN A 769 -49.84 -55.23 -0.94
C ASN A 769 -50.49 -56.55 -0.45
N ASN A 770 -49.72 -57.54 0.03
CA ASN A 770 -50.26 -58.82 0.52
C ASN A 770 -49.46 -59.35 1.72
N THR A 771 -50.01 -59.21 2.93
CA THR A 771 -49.23 -59.39 4.18
C THR A 771 -49.40 -60.77 4.86
N SER A 772 -50.18 -61.69 4.30
CA SER A 772 -50.61 -62.90 5.04
C SER A 772 -49.84 -64.19 4.71
N ASN A 773 -49.05 -64.26 3.63
CA ASN A 773 -48.22 -65.45 3.35
C ASN A 773 -47.03 -65.13 2.40
N VAL A 774 -45.91 -64.70 2.99
CA VAL A 774 -44.69 -64.24 2.28
C VAL A 774 -44.12 -65.29 1.31
N LYS A 775 -44.22 -66.58 1.66
CA LYS A 775 -43.73 -67.70 0.84
C LYS A 775 -44.47 -67.86 -0.49
N ASN A 776 -45.80 -67.81 -0.47
CA ASN A 776 -46.62 -67.95 -1.68
C ASN A 776 -46.37 -66.80 -2.66
N ILE A 777 -46.10 -65.60 -2.14
CA ILE A 777 -45.82 -64.39 -2.94
C ILE A 777 -44.47 -64.52 -3.65
N ILE A 778 -43.43 -64.97 -2.94
CA ILE A 778 -42.10 -65.18 -3.53
C ILE A 778 -42.15 -66.24 -4.63
N GLU A 779 -42.92 -67.33 -4.45
CA GLU A 779 -43.17 -68.33 -5.49
C GLU A 779 -43.97 -67.77 -6.69
N GLU A 780 -44.97 -66.92 -6.45
CA GLU A 780 -45.78 -66.33 -7.51
C GLU A 780 -44.97 -65.34 -8.37
N ILE A 781 -44.09 -64.55 -7.75
CA ILE A 781 -43.17 -63.60 -8.41
C ILE A 781 -42.14 -64.34 -9.28
N ASP A 782 -41.52 -65.39 -8.75
CA ASP A 782 -40.56 -66.22 -9.47
C ASP A 782 -41.20 -66.94 -10.68
N ASN A 783 -42.49 -67.30 -10.57
CA ASN A 783 -43.25 -67.94 -11.64
C ASN A 783 -43.75 -66.94 -12.72
N LYS A 784 -44.09 -65.69 -12.35
CA LYS A 784 -44.58 -64.67 -13.30
C LYS A 784 -43.49 -64.02 -14.15
N ASN A 785 -42.31 -63.78 -13.59
CA ASN A 785 -41.30 -62.92 -14.22
C ASN A 785 -40.22 -63.66 -15.02
N ASN A 786 -40.25 -65.00 -15.11
CA ASN A 786 -39.19 -65.86 -15.70
C ASN A 786 -37.76 -65.61 -15.16
N ASN A 787 -37.59 -64.73 -14.18
CA ASN A 787 -36.33 -64.34 -13.57
C ASN A 787 -36.35 -64.76 -12.09
N ARG A 788 -35.79 -65.94 -11.81
CA ARG A 788 -35.57 -66.56 -10.48
C ARG A 788 -34.52 -65.83 -9.62
N VAL A 789 -34.32 -64.57 -9.91
CA VAL A 789 -33.29 -63.70 -9.36
C VAL A 789 -33.75 -63.15 -8.01
N VAL A 790 -35.06 -62.97 -7.84
CA VAL A 790 -35.67 -62.28 -6.71
C VAL A 790 -35.66 -63.11 -5.43
N SER A 791 -36.09 -64.37 -5.50
CA SER A 791 -36.12 -65.27 -4.35
C SER A 791 -34.70 -65.58 -3.84
N ALA A 792 -33.76 -65.85 -4.75
CA ALA A 792 -32.36 -66.12 -4.46
C ALA A 792 -31.67 -64.92 -3.76
N GLN A 793 -32.01 -63.70 -4.18
CA GLN A 793 -31.58 -62.46 -3.53
C GLN A 793 -32.13 -62.33 -2.10
N LEU A 794 -33.42 -62.65 -1.90
CA LEU A 794 -34.09 -62.55 -0.59
C LEU A 794 -33.55 -63.60 0.42
N ASN A 795 -33.21 -64.81 -0.04
CA ASN A 795 -32.64 -65.85 0.83
C ASN A 795 -31.22 -65.50 1.30
N LYS A 796 -30.42 -64.90 0.41
CA LYS A 796 -29.07 -64.42 0.75
C LYS A 796 -29.11 -63.31 1.79
N PHE A 797 -30.15 -62.48 1.74
CA PHE A 797 -30.42 -61.45 2.76
C PHE A 797 -30.79 -62.06 4.13
N LEU A 798 -31.66 -63.07 4.17
CA LEU A 798 -32.10 -63.69 5.43
C LEU A 798 -31.01 -64.46 6.18
N LYS A 799 -30.00 -64.97 5.48
CA LYS A 799 -28.84 -65.67 6.07
C LYS A 799 -27.83 -64.73 6.75
N LEU A 800 -28.04 -63.42 6.71
CA LEU A 800 -27.15 -62.44 7.35
C LEU A 800 -27.37 -62.41 8.87
N ASN A 801 -26.26 -62.41 9.61
CA ASN A 801 -26.27 -62.33 11.06
C ASN A 801 -26.28 -60.86 11.49
N PHE A 802 -27.40 -60.38 12.03
CA PHE A 802 -27.62 -58.96 12.35
C PHE A 802 -26.78 -58.45 13.55
N SER A 803 -26.07 -59.34 14.24
CA SER A 803 -25.31 -59.05 15.47
C SER A 803 -23.81 -58.76 15.26
N GLN A 804 -23.28 -58.89 14.05
CA GLN A 804 -21.88 -58.56 13.76
C GLN A 804 -21.77 -57.24 12.98
N GLU A 805 -20.92 -56.34 13.48
CA GLU A 805 -20.58 -54.99 12.98
C GLU A 805 -20.20 -54.90 11.48
N ILE A 806 -20.06 -56.02 10.78
CA ILE A 806 -19.70 -56.04 9.35
C ILE A 806 -20.98 -56.02 8.49
N ASP A 807 -21.37 -54.79 8.17
CA ASP A 807 -21.80 -54.39 6.83
C ASP A 807 -23.12 -55.00 6.31
N ILE A 808 -24.19 -54.93 7.11
CA ILE A 808 -25.58 -55.18 6.65
C ILE A 808 -25.86 -54.43 5.34
N LEU A 809 -25.34 -53.21 5.20
CA LEU A 809 -25.56 -52.35 4.02
C LEU A 809 -24.62 -52.62 2.84
N TYR A 810 -23.38 -53.06 3.07
CA TYR A 810 -22.51 -53.55 2.00
C TYR A 810 -22.92 -54.95 1.52
N ALA A 811 -23.48 -55.78 2.40
CA ALA A 811 -24.09 -57.06 2.06
C ALA A 811 -25.39 -56.88 1.24
N ILE A 812 -26.15 -55.80 1.46
CA ILE A 812 -27.22 -55.35 0.54
C ILE A 812 -26.64 -54.88 -0.80
N LYS A 813 -25.37 -54.47 -0.87
CA LYS A 813 -24.73 -53.93 -2.09
C LYS A 813 -24.00 -55.00 -2.93
N SER A 814 -23.39 -56.01 -2.29
CA SER A 814 -22.46 -56.96 -2.93
C SER A 814 -23.09 -58.26 -3.43
N ASN A 815 -24.39 -58.47 -3.20
CA ASN A 815 -25.01 -59.79 -3.29
C ASN A 815 -25.87 -60.07 -4.53
N PHE A 816 -25.81 -59.20 -5.55
CA PHE A 816 -26.79 -59.15 -6.65
C PHE A 816 -26.25 -59.68 -8.00
N SER A 817 -25.59 -60.85 -8.03
CA SER A 817 -24.95 -61.34 -9.27
C SER A 817 -25.17 -62.81 -9.65
N ILE A 818 -26.14 -63.54 -9.08
CA ILE A 818 -26.35 -64.96 -9.48
C ILE A 818 -27.85 -65.31 -9.55
N SER A 819 -28.25 -65.95 -10.65
CA SER A 819 -29.55 -66.60 -10.84
C SER A 819 -29.41 -68.11 -10.60
N GLU A 820 -29.75 -68.60 -9.41
CA GLU A 820 -29.79 -70.04 -9.13
C GLU A 820 -31.07 -70.41 -8.38
N LYS A 821 -31.64 -71.58 -8.69
CA LYS A 821 -32.93 -72.05 -8.13
C LYS A 821 -32.73 -72.47 -6.67
N LEU A 822 -33.53 -71.91 -5.76
CA LEU A 822 -33.50 -72.26 -4.35
C LEU A 822 -33.88 -73.72 -4.11
N SER A 823 -33.17 -74.38 -3.19
CA SER A 823 -33.55 -75.72 -2.71
C SER A 823 -34.79 -75.65 -1.81
N PRO A 824 -35.55 -76.76 -1.63
CA PRO A 824 -36.69 -76.81 -0.70
C PRO A 824 -36.32 -76.42 0.75
N GLU A 825 -35.11 -76.75 1.20
CA GLU A 825 -34.59 -76.35 2.52
C GLU A 825 -34.34 -74.83 2.62
N GLN A 826 -33.88 -74.22 1.53
CA GLN A 826 -33.69 -72.78 1.45
C GLN A 826 -35.03 -72.04 1.41
N MET A 827 -36.05 -72.65 0.80
CA MET A 827 -37.39 -72.08 0.77
C MET A 827 -38.11 -72.19 2.13
N ALA A 828 -37.79 -73.21 2.94
CA ALA A 828 -38.26 -73.34 4.32
C ALA A 828 -37.68 -72.27 5.27
N LEU A 829 -36.57 -71.61 4.91
CA LEU A 829 -35.97 -70.52 5.70
C LEU A 829 -36.90 -69.30 5.81
N PHE A 830 -37.76 -69.08 4.82
CA PHE A 830 -38.76 -68.00 4.80
C PHE A 830 -39.96 -68.26 5.72
N ASP A 831 -40.16 -69.51 6.18
CA ASP A 831 -41.21 -69.88 7.12
C ASP A 831 -40.79 -69.68 8.58
N GLN A 832 -39.49 -69.47 8.84
CA GLN A 832 -38.99 -69.24 10.19
C GLN A 832 -39.44 -67.86 10.70
N LYS A 833 -39.93 -67.81 11.94
CA LYS A 833 -40.42 -66.59 12.59
C LYS A 833 -39.36 -65.46 12.60
N ASP A 834 -38.10 -65.81 12.88
CA ASP A 834 -36.97 -64.87 12.87
C ASP A 834 -36.76 -64.24 11.47
N SER A 835 -36.82 -65.05 10.42
CA SER A 835 -36.75 -64.58 9.03
C SER A 835 -37.91 -63.67 8.65
N GLN A 836 -39.13 -64.01 9.08
CA GLN A 836 -40.33 -63.20 8.85
C GLN A 836 -40.27 -61.87 9.59
N ASP A 837 -39.75 -61.86 10.82
CA ASP A 837 -39.60 -60.64 11.62
C ASP A 837 -38.49 -59.73 11.04
N LYS A 838 -37.38 -60.30 10.53
CA LYS A 838 -36.35 -59.56 9.76
C LYS A 838 -36.91 -58.93 8.48
N LEU A 839 -37.73 -59.66 7.73
CA LEU A 839 -38.42 -59.15 6.53
C LEU A 839 -39.39 -58.01 6.88
N LYS A 840 -40.12 -58.11 8.00
CA LYS A 840 -41.01 -57.05 8.49
C LYS A 840 -40.25 -55.79 8.91
N SER A 841 -39.08 -55.91 9.54
CA SER A 841 -38.22 -54.75 9.87
C SER A 841 -37.78 -54.01 8.60
N VAL A 842 -37.41 -54.73 7.54
CA VAL A 842 -37.04 -54.15 6.24
C VAL A 842 -38.23 -53.45 5.56
N LEU A 843 -39.40 -54.09 5.54
CA LEU A 843 -40.64 -53.48 5.06
C LEU A 843 -40.99 -52.21 5.84
N THR A 844 -40.73 -52.19 7.15
CA THR A 844 -40.97 -51.03 8.02
C THR A 844 -40.02 -49.87 7.70
N LEU A 845 -38.72 -50.13 7.44
CA LEU A 845 -37.78 -49.10 6.96
C LEU A 845 -38.25 -48.44 5.66
N LEU A 846 -38.80 -49.26 4.75
CA LEU A 846 -39.21 -48.82 3.41
C LEU A 846 -40.52 -48.01 3.42
N LYS A 847 -41.44 -48.29 4.36
CA LYS A 847 -42.62 -47.44 4.60
C LYS A 847 -42.27 -46.00 4.94
N PHE A 848 -41.15 -45.78 5.64
CA PHE A 848 -40.68 -44.44 6.03
C PHE A 848 -39.66 -43.85 5.05
N LYS A 849 -39.43 -44.48 3.90
CA LYS A 849 -38.43 -44.08 2.91
C LYS A 849 -38.46 -42.58 2.57
N SER A 850 -39.61 -42.06 2.16
CA SER A 850 -39.76 -40.64 1.78
C SER A 850 -39.47 -39.69 2.95
N SER A 851 -39.78 -40.11 4.18
CA SER A 851 -39.51 -39.34 5.39
C SER A 851 -38.02 -39.36 5.73
N PHE A 852 -37.35 -40.50 5.59
CA PHE A 852 -35.93 -40.67 5.93
C PHE A 852 -34.98 -40.14 4.83
N GLU A 853 -35.36 -40.19 3.55
CA GLU A 853 -34.67 -39.47 2.48
C GLU A 853 -34.72 -37.96 2.73
N GLY A 854 -35.90 -37.43 3.10
CA GLY A 854 -36.04 -36.03 3.48
C GLY A 854 -35.20 -35.65 4.71
N ILE A 855 -35.00 -36.56 5.67
CA ILE A 855 -34.09 -36.35 6.80
C ILE A 855 -32.63 -36.31 6.36
N LEU A 856 -32.21 -37.27 5.53
CA LEU A 856 -30.84 -37.34 5.02
C LEU A 856 -30.49 -36.09 4.20
N GLU A 857 -31.41 -35.62 3.35
CA GLU A 857 -31.24 -34.36 2.61
C GLU A 857 -31.06 -33.17 3.55
N VAL A 858 -31.87 -33.06 4.60
CA VAL A 858 -31.81 -31.97 5.57
C VAL A 858 -30.52 -32.03 6.41
N ILE A 859 -30.07 -33.23 6.79
CA ILE A 859 -28.78 -33.44 7.48
C ILE A 859 -27.61 -32.93 6.62
N ASN A 860 -27.59 -33.31 5.33
CA ASN A 860 -26.56 -32.88 4.38
C ASN A 860 -26.62 -31.36 4.13
N GLN A 861 -27.82 -30.77 4.05
CA GLN A 861 -28.01 -29.33 3.92
C GLN A 861 -27.44 -28.55 5.12
N ASP A 862 -27.73 -28.99 6.34
CA ASP A 862 -27.27 -28.33 7.55
C ASP A 862 -25.73 -28.37 7.66
N GLU A 863 -25.10 -29.48 7.29
CA GLU A 863 -23.64 -29.61 7.26
C GLU A 863 -23.00 -28.68 6.21
N ILE A 864 -23.56 -28.61 5.01
CA ILE A 864 -23.08 -27.70 3.96
C ILE A 864 -23.17 -26.25 4.45
N ILE A 865 -24.28 -25.85 5.06
CA ILE A 865 -24.44 -24.50 5.63
C ILE A 865 -23.43 -24.23 6.74
N GLN A 866 -23.23 -25.19 7.66
CA GLN A 866 -22.22 -25.06 8.71
C GLN A 866 -20.82 -24.86 8.11
N ASN A 867 -20.46 -25.61 7.07
CA ASN A 867 -19.18 -25.46 6.37
C ASN A 867 -19.04 -24.12 5.64
N ILE A 868 -20.12 -23.60 5.04
CA ILE A 868 -20.17 -22.25 4.46
C ILE A 868 -19.95 -21.19 5.54
N ILE A 869 -20.64 -21.29 6.69
CA ILE A 869 -20.52 -20.32 7.80
C ILE A 869 -19.09 -20.34 8.36
N LYS A 870 -18.54 -21.53 8.63
CA LYS A 870 -17.16 -21.68 9.13
C LYS A 870 -16.15 -21.06 8.16
N SER A 871 -16.19 -21.43 6.88
CA SER A 871 -15.23 -20.92 5.88
C SER A 871 -15.34 -19.40 5.67
N THR A 872 -16.54 -18.85 5.55
CA THR A 872 -16.74 -17.39 5.39
C THR A 872 -16.40 -16.60 6.66
N SER A 873 -16.62 -17.18 7.85
CA SER A 873 -16.31 -16.54 9.14
C SER A 873 -14.82 -16.32 9.39
N VAL A 874 -13.94 -17.16 8.82
CA VAL A 874 -12.48 -16.97 8.92
C VAL A 874 -12.06 -15.67 8.23
N LEU A 875 -12.51 -15.45 7.00
CA LEU A 875 -12.23 -14.21 6.27
C LEU A 875 -12.82 -12.99 6.98
N TYR A 876 -14.08 -13.10 7.44
CA TYR A 876 -14.73 -12.05 8.23
C TYR A 876 -13.95 -11.71 9.50
N SER A 877 -13.45 -12.72 10.22
CA SER A 877 -12.64 -12.55 11.43
C SER A 877 -11.36 -11.78 11.17
N ILE A 878 -10.64 -12.11 10.09
CA ILE A 878 -9.41 -11.41 9.69
C ILE A 878 -9.71 -9.94 9.41
N ILE A 879 -10.78 -9.66 8.64
CA ILE A 879 -11.18 -8.29 8.30
C ILE A 879 -11.54 -7.50 9.56
N LEU A 880 -12.36 -8.06 10.46
CA LEU A 880 -12.73 -7.37 11.69
C LEU A 880 -11.55 -7.18 12.63
N LEU A 881 -10.61 -8.12 12.73
CA LEU A 881 -9.42 -7.96 13.55
C LEU A 881 -8.54 -6.80 13.06
N LEU A 882 -8.39 -6.63 11.74
CA LEU A 882 -7.72 -5.48 11.15
C LEU A 882 -8.46 -4.15 11.41
N CYS A 883 -9.80 -4.19 11.41
CA CYS A 883 -10.63 -3.04 11.77
C CYS A 883 -10.46 -2.67 13.25
N ILE A 884 -10.49 -3.64 14.16
CA ILE A 884 -10.28 -3.45 15.60
C ILE A 884 -8.86 -2.94 15.87
N PHE A 885 -7.85 -3.51 15.23
CA PHE A 885 -6.47 -3.01 15.30
C PHE A 885 -6.38 -1.54 14.86
N SER A 886 -7.08 -1.19 13.79
CA SER A 886 -7.15 0.20 13.33
C SER A 886 -7.85 1.10 14.33
N LEU A 887 -8.99 0.67 14.90
CA LEU A 887 -9.70 1.40 15.96
C LEU A 887 -8.82 1.61 17.20
N GLN A 888 -8.10 0.58 17.63
CA GLN A 888 -7.18 0.65 18.77
C GLN A 888 -6.05 1.66 18.52
N LYS A 889 -5.44 1.63 17.33
CA LYS A 889 -4.42 2.62 16.94
C LYS A 889 -4.99 4.04 16.91
N THR A 890 -6.19 4.22 16.36
CA THR A 890 -6.86 5.53 16.35
C THR A 890 -7.20 6.01 17.75
N ALA A 891 -7.71 5.14 18.61
CA ALA A 891 -8.03 5.46 20.00
C ALA A 891 -6.78 5.85 20.81
N ARG A 892 -5.65 5.15 20.63
CA ARG A 892 -4.37 5.52 21.25
C ARG A 892 -3.86 6.88 20.78
N LYS A 893 -4.02 7.18 19.49
CA LYS A 893 -3.59 8.45 18.89
C LYS A 893 -4.49 9.63 19.27
N ASN A 894 -5.79 9.38 19.46
CA ASN A 894 -6.80 10.38 19.84
C ASN A 894 -7.03 10.47 21.35
N SER A 895 -6.39 9.60 22.14
CA SER A 895 -6.47 9.65 23.60
C SER A 895 -5.85 10.95 24.09
N ILE A 896 -6.68 11.82 24.67
CA ILE A 896 -6.24 13.03 25.38
C ILE A 896 -5.40 12.63 26.60
N VAL A 897 -5.67 11.46 27.19
CA VAL A 897 -4.88 10.90 28.30
C VAL A 897 -3.49 10.51 27.79
N PRO A 898 -2.40 11.05 28.37
CA PRO A 898 -1.04 10.62 28.05
C PRO A 898 -0.87 9.13 28.43
N SER A 899 -0.15 8.39 27.59
CA SER A 899 0.41 7.09 27.96
C SER A 899 1.60 7.29 28.89
#